data_AF-A0A954XZJ8-F1
#
_entry.id   AF-A0A954XZJ8-F1
#
_cell.length_a   1.000
_cell.length_b   1.000
_cell.length_c   1.000
_cell.angle_alpha   90.00
_cell.angle_beta   90.00
_cell.angle_gamma   90.00
#
_symmetry.space_group_name_H-M   'P 1'
#
loop_
_entity.id
_entity.type
_entity.pdbx_description
1 polymer ?
#
loop_
_entity_poly.entity_id
_entity_poly.type
_entity_poly.pdbx_seq_one_letter_code
_entity_poly.pdbx_strand_id
1 'polypeptide(L)'
;MSRCLLLRRLLAVVGVLALAAASVGRVRAEVSIAVEASPHVVKAGDYQARVDGDGCLTSLRIAGREFLAPGVGISRGLYLYRNGVLALPQIELADANTIVAAGEDAKIVYRFSDDGVTCTATNDSETPTAFFAVLSGELAAVLAADGRAVAPAVTEERSEASFALGEAKLQVRGLNRIWGPWQGPHQVCEALLAAGETRKVEFIAAKLSAQERAAVVALFAPSIEQPVTVFAPQDYQVIQRSTLEQGECLVAGNVTIEADAVEYRVLGESQHGQLPSGWQTAEFVKPTGGFSARVVLPAGGWYQLEVRAKQGDQVVAEARVERFGVGEVFVGAGQSNSTNCGELPTKQTSGMVASFGGDQWKLADDPQLGVADRSTGGSFWPAFGDAMYQRYGVPIGVAATGFGGTSVNQWQPDGDLFKWMMTRIEQLGPRGFRALLWHQGESDVDMPGDEYFLKLQRVIQASRDGADWQIPWFVAQATYHNMQRPRTDSIRFAQQRLWAEGVALRGPDTDLLQEDYRDLGGKGIHFSPKGLQKHGEMWAECVAPLVDLELGLTNKPNALAPVTAEQWPEADVLFHRDPQWLGGDDAYSLDLGDGRVAWFFGDSFVEPTTPGERRGTTMVRNSVGIQTGYDPTTAQFKAYWSHQGQRPSSLIPEDGENFYWPGGSVLLDGKVLMLSMRARDANADLNFETTGWGAVLLDQIDLPPDQWKIQKLDVPQNDFEVLVGSGSLVCEGDFVYAFSHSKRGTVLVRWPRAAAAAGDLSEPRWYDPEREAWIDQRDLTAAPAPIFAPGQTEFTVHRQSKQNRYLQVQFAGFPRTPIAYRSAEHLVGPWSPMEPLFAPAELLADDPAVMLYAGKLHPEQSVDGVALTYASNAFSLARVVDDNSLYYPRFARVRFRADAD
;
A
#
# COMPACT_ATOMS: atom_id res chain seq x y z
N MET A 1 53.62 18.70 53.26
CA MET A 1 54.56 19.83 53.16
C MET A 1 54.40 20.44 51.76
N SER A 2 53.40 21.31 51.59
CA SER A 2 53.52 22.79 51.52
C SER A 2 54.02 23.23 50.14
N ARG A 3 53.30 23.94 49.25
CA ARG A 3 52.12 24.82 49.17
C ARG A 3 51.63 24.72 47.69
N CYS A 4 50.46 25.15 47.20
CA CYS A 4 49.49 26.15 47.58
C CYS A 4 48.18 25.85 46.81
N LEU A 5 47.05 25.90 47.49
CA LEU A 5 45.70 25.81 46.92
C LEU A 5 45.20 27.18 46.43
N LEU A 6 44.11 27.12 45.65
CA LEU A 6 43.00 28.09 45.58
C LEU A 6 43.22 29.34 44.71
N LEU A 7 42.57 29.38 43.53
CA LEU A 7 41.43 30.29 43.28
C LEU A 7 40.79 30.04 41.90
N ARG A 8 39.54 29.58 41.89
CA ARG A 8 38.54 29.83 40.83
C ARG A 8 37.69 31.02 41.31
N ARG A 9 37.52 32.08 40.50
CA ARG A 9 36.25 32.81 40.21
C ARG A 9 36.48 34.20 39.59
N LEU A 10 35.51 34.60 38.74
CA LEU A 10 35.20 35.88 38.06
C LEU A 10 35.91 36.15 36.71
N LEU A 11 35.27 36.13 35.53
CA LEU A 11 34.17 36.93 34.89
C LEU A 11 34.64 38.19 34.10
N ALA A 12 34.58 38.04 32.76
CA ALA A 12 34.32 38.96 31.63
C ALA A 12 34.40 40.50 31.75
N VAL A 13 34.99 41.16 30.71
CA VAL A 13 34.37 42.12 29.74
C VAL A 13 35.42 43.03 29.04
N VAL A 14 35.44 42.98 27.68
CA VAL A 14 35.78 44.02 26.63
C VAL A 14 37.23 44.59 26.57
N GLY A 15 37.91 44.81 25.43
CA GLY A 15 37.67 44.65 23.99
C GLY A 15 38.69 45.46 23.13
N VAL A 16 38.84 45.07 21.85
CA VAL A 16 39.12 45.91 20.65
C VAL A 16 40.58 46.30 20.24
N LEU A 17 40.99 45.79 19.04
CA LEU A 17 41.79 46.35 17.91
C LEU A 17 43.12 47.14 18.18
N ALA A 18 44.20 47.12 17.40
CA ALA A 18 44.51 46.71 16.02
C ALA A 18 46.03 46.83 15.72
N LEU A 19 46.51 45.95 14.82
CA LEU A 19 47.49 46.12 13.72
C LEU A 19 49.01 46.41 13.88
N ALA A 20 49.73 45.71 12.98
CA ALA A 20 51.02 45.97 12.29
C ALA A 20 52.31 45.53 13.03
N ALA A 21 53.32 44.90 12.41
CA ALA A 21 53.52 44.32 11.08
C ALA A 21 54.78 43.43 11.13
N ALA A 22 54.82 42.32 10.38
CA ALA A 22 56.06 41.74 9.88
C ALA A 22 55.76 40.83 8.68
N SER A 23 55.84 41.45 7.51
CA SER A 23 55.91 40.85 6.18
C SER A 23 57.20 40.04 6.00
N VAL A 24 57.08 38.76 5.62
CA VAL A 24 58.08 38.09 4.78
C VAL A 24 57.34 37.69 3.51
N GLY A 25 57.77 38.28 2.39
CA GLY A 25 57.12 38.16 1.10
C GLY A 25 57.04 36.71 0.64
N ARG A 26 55.81 36.23 0.40
CA ARG A 26 55.60 35.19 -0.60
C ARG A 26 55.84 35.81 -1.96
N VAL A 27 56.78 35.23 -2.69
CA VAL A 27 56.97 35.44 -4.13
C VAL A 27 55.59 35.32 -4.79
N ARG A 28 55.14 36.36 -5.51
CA ARG A 28 53.92 36.32 -6.33
C ARG A 28 54.05 35.15 -7.29
N ALA A 29 53.18 34.15 -7.17
CA ALA A 29 53.01 33.18 -8.23
C ALA A 29 52.34 33.94 -9.38
N GLU A 30 53.04 34.15 -10.49
CA GLU A 30 52.43 34.76 -11.68
C GLU A 30 51.34 33.82 -12.20
N VAL A 31 50.07 34.24 -12.12
CA VAL A 31 49.00 33.62 -12.90
C VAL A 31 49.38 33.80 -14.37
N SER A 32 49.57 32.69 -15.08
CA SER A 32 49.89 32.70 -16.49
C SER A 32 48.74 32.05 -17.27
N ILE A 33 48.19 32.79 -18.22
CA ILE A 33 47.19 32.27 -19.16
C ILE A 33 47.93 31.92 -20.45
N ALA A 34 48.05 30.63 -20.76
CA ALA A 34 48.53 30.16 -22.04
C ALA A 34 47.37 30.26 -23.04
N VAL A 35 47.49 31.19 -23.99
CA VAL A 35 46.54 31.37 -25.08
C VAL A 35 46.85 30.37 -26.19
N GLU A 36 46.16 29.23 -26.18
CA GLU A 36 45.96 28.42 -27.38
C GLU A 36 44.63 28.88 -28.00
N ALA A 37 44.49 28.85 -29.34
CA ALA A 37 43.35 29.44 -30.06
C ALA A 37 41.97 29.03 -29.50
N SER A 38 41.90 27.84 -28.90
CA SER A 38 40.96 27.38 -27.87
C SER A 38 41.34 25.90 -27.64
N PRO A 39 41.51 25.40 -26.40
CA PRO A 39 41.07 25.98 -25.13
C PRO A 39 42.08 26.94 -24.47
N HIS A 40 41.59 27.85 -23.62
CA HIS A 40 42.45 28.70 -22.79
C HIS A 40 42.85 27.94 -21.52
N VAL A 41 44.15 27.76 -21.32
CA VAL A 41 44.70 27.04 -20.16
C VAL A 41 45.32 28.03 -19.19
N VAL A 42 44.85 28.02 -17.95
CA VAL A 42 45.35 28.86 -16.86
C VAL A 42 46.23 28.02 -15.94
N LYS A 43 47.43 28.50 -15.65
CA LYS A 43 48.32 27.93 -14.64
C LYS A 43 48.61 28.97 -13.57
N ALA A 44 48.17 28.67 -12.35
CA ALA A 44 48.51 29.42 -11.14
C ALA A 44 49.35 28.53 -10.21
N GLY A 45 49.88 29.12 -9.13
CA GLY A 45 50.72 28.40 -8.17
C GLY A 45 50.01 27.21 -7.52
N ASP A 46 48.74 27.38 -7.16
CA ASP A 46 47.98 26.40 -6.37
C ASP A 46 46.93 25.62 -7.20
N TYR A 47 46.66 26.00 -8.46
CA TYR A 47 45.69 25.32 -9.33
C TYR A 47 45.97 25.49 -10.84
N GLN A 48 45.31 24.66 -11.64
CA GLN A 48 45.22 24.80 -13.10
C GLN A 48 43.74 24.84 -13.50
N ALA A 49 43.39 25.64 -14.51
CA ALA A 49 42.03 25.70 -15.02
C ALA A 49 41.99 25.69 -16.55
N ARG A 50 40.85 25.30 -17.13
CA ARG A 50 40.62 25.31 -18.57
C ARG A 50 39.25 25.90 -18.90
N VAL A 51 39.22 26.88 -19.79
CA VAL A 51 38.00 27.39 -20.43
C VAL A 51 37.99 26.93 -21.89
N ASP A 52 37.01 26.11 -22.27
CA ASP A 52 36.90 25.53 -23.62
C ASP A 52 36.17 26.47 -24.60
N GLY A 53 36.13 26.10 -25.89
CA GLY A 53 35.61 26.94 -26.99
C GLY A 53 34.12 27.28 -26.95
N ASP A 54 33.36 26.68 -26.04
CA ASP A 54 31.98 27.05 -25.73
C ASP A 54 31.86 27.96 -24.50
N GLY A 55 32.98 28.42 -23.98
CA GLY A 55 33.07 29.38 -22.88
C GLY A 55 32.79 28.78 -21.50
N CYS A 56 32.63 27.46 -21.39
CA CYS A 56 32.50 26.75 -20.12
C CYS A 56 33.88 26.48 -19.51
N LEU A 57 33.98 26.55 -18.18
CA LEU A 57 35.19 26.14 -17.47
C LEU A 57 35.12 24.63 -17.20
N THR A 58 35.81 23.85 -18.02
CA THR A 58 35.71 22.38 -18.05
C THR A 58 36.71 21.68 -17.15
N SER A 59 37.74 22.37 -16.64
CA SER A 59 38.70 21.78 -15.70
C SER A 59 39.10 22.79 -14.64
N LEU A 60 39.14 22.35 -13.39
CA LEU A 60 39.72 23.07 -12.24
C LEU A 60 40.47 22.06 -11.38
N ARG A 61 41.79 22.02 -11.55
CA ARG A 61 42.68 21.10 -10.85
C ARG A 61 43.41 21.78 -9.72
N ILE A 62 43.25 21.26 -8.50
CA ILE A 62 43.95 21.76 -7.30
C ILE A 62 44.85 20.63 -6.80
N ALA A 63 46.14 20.93 -6.61
CA ALA A 63 47.17 19.92 -6.29
C ALA A 63 47.12 18.69 -7.24
N GLY A 64 46.85 18.91 -8.53
CA GLY A 64 46.79 17.88 -9.57
C GLY A 64 45.49 17.05 -9.63
N ARG A 65 44.56 17.26 -8.69
CA ARG A 65 43.26 16.56 -8.63
C ARG A 65 42.18 17.38 -9.31
N GLU A 66 41.36 16.74 -10.14
CA GLU A 66 40.26 17.38 -10.85
C GLU A 66 39.06 17.57 -9.92
N PHE A 67 38.62 18.81 -9.72
CA PHE A 67 37.45 19.11 -8.90
C PHE A 67 36.16 19.18 -9.70
N LEU A 68 36.21 19.29 -11.02
CA LEU A 68 35.01 19.37 -11.88
C LEU A 68 34.74 18.04 -12.58
N ALA A 69 33.48 17.80 -12.93
CA ALA A 69 33.05 16.62 -13.68
C ALA A 69 32.47 17.03 -15.05
N PRO A 70 33.29 17.51 -16.01
CA PRO A 70 32.81 17.71 -17.38
C PRO A 70 32.45 16.37 -18.02
N GLY A 71 31.41 16.33 -18.85
CA GLY A 71 31.02 15.14 -19.62
C GLY A 71 30.16 14.12 -18.87
N VAL A 72 29.81 14.37 -17.60
CA VAL A 72 28.80 13.59 -16.87
C VAL A 72 27.41 14.15 -17.20
N GLY A 73 26.59 13.36 -17.90
CA GLY A 73 25.30 13.82 -18.40
C GLY A 73 25.46 15.06 -19.29
N ILE A 74 24.83 16.16 -18.90
CA ILE A 74 24.93 17.46 -19.59
C ILE A 74 26.04 18.37 -19.06
N SER A 75 26.80 17.95 -18.04
CA SER A 75 27.75 18.83 -17.35
C SER A 75 28.90 19.27 -18.26
N ARG A 76 29.24 20.56 -18.17
CA ARG A 76 30.50 21.12 -18.70
C ARG A 76 31.43 21.64 -17.62
N GLY A 77 31.32 21.15 -16.38
CA GLY A 77 32.07 21.66 -15.24
C GLY A 77 31.38 22.88 -14.65
N LEU A 78 31.84 24.09 -15.01
CA LEU A 78 31.13 25.35 -14.72
C LEU A 78 30.43 25.89 -15.97
N TYR A 79 29.12 26.12 -15.87
CA TYR A 79 28.34 26.57 -17.03
C TYR A 79 27.04 27.27 -16.62
N LEU A 80 26.50 28.06 -17.55
CA LEU A 80 25.15 28.60 -17.46
C LEU A 80 24.16 27.63 -18.11
N TYR A 81 22.97 27.53 -17.52
CA TYR A 81 21.91 26.66 -17.96
C TYR A 81 20.58 27.39 -17.99
N ARG A 82 19.91 27.32 -19.14
CA ARG A 82 18.54 27.78 -19.34
C ARG A 82 17.91 26.97 -20.46
N ASN A 83 17.13 25.95 -20.08
CA ASN A 83 16.56 24.94 -20.99
C ASN A 83 17.63 24.21 -21.84
N GLY A 84 18.84 24.08 -21.31
CA GLY A 84 20.01 23.59 -22.02
C GLY A 84 21.26 24.31 -21.54
N VAL A 85 22.43 23.71 -21.77
CA VAL A 85 23.72 24.38 -21.51
C VAL A 85 23.87 25.53 -22.51
N LEU A 86 24.13 26.74 -22.00
CA LEU A 86 24.33 27.90 -22.84
C LEU A 86 25.74 27.90 -23.43
N ALA A 87 25.84 28.01 -24.75
CA ALA A 87 27.10 28.22 -25.44
C ALA A 87 27.49 29.70 -25.37
N LEU A 88 28.72 29.98 -24.95
CA LEU A 88 29.31 31.32 -24.86
C LEU A 88 30.53 31.42 -25.80
N PRO A 89 30.33 31.35 -27.13
CA PRO A 89 31.40 31.16 -28.10
C PRO A 89 32.29 32.40 -28.31
N GLN A 90 31.85 33.58 -27.86
CA GLN A 90 32.63 34.81 -27.95
C GLN A 90 33.60 34.87 -26.77
N ILE A 91 34.79 34.29 -26.94
CA ILE A 91 35.81 34.20 -25.89
C ILE A 91 36.93 35.21 -26.19
N GLU A 92 37.14 36.14 -25.27
CA GLU A 92 38.22 37.13 -25.35
C GLU A 92 39.06 37.13 -24.08
N LEU A 93 40.37 37.35 -24.25
CA LEU A 93 41.28 37.64 -23.15
C LEU A 93 41.24 39.16 -22.90
N ALA A 94 40.45 39.60 -21.93
CA ALA A 94 40.25 41.02 -21.64
C ALA A 94 41.48 41.67 -20.99
N ASP A 95 42.19 40.93 -20.15
CA ASP A 95 43.50 41.31 -19.60
C ASP A 95 44.31 40.05 -19.25
N ALA A 96 45.51 40.22 -18.69
CA ALA A 96 46.44 39.13 -18.40
C ALA A 96 45.85 38.00 -17.54
N ASN A 97 44.80 38.27 -16.75
CA ASN A 97 44.20 37.34 -15.80
C ASN A 97 42.69 37.18 -15.97
N THR A 98 42.09 37.73 -17.02
CA THR A 98 40.63 37.79 -17.19
C THR A 98 40.21 37.27 -18.56
N ILE A 99 39.39 36.22 -18.55
CA ILE A 99 38.73 35.67 -19.74
C ILE A 99 37.26 36.07 -19.69
N VAL A 100 36.75 36.66 -20.76
CA VAL A 100 35.33 36.95 -20.94
C VAL A 100 34.79 35.96 -21.96
N ALA A 101 33.75 35.21 -21.58
CA ALA A 101 32.99 34.35 -22.48
C ALA A 101 31.55 34.86 -22.58
N ALA A 102 31.12 35.24 -23.78
CA ALA A 102 29.80 35.80 -24.04
C ALA A 102 29.02 35.00 -25.09
N GLY A 103 27.70 34.96 -24.90
CA GLY A 103 26.70 34.45 -25.83
C GLY A 103 25.72 35.56 -26.24
N GLU A 104 24.55 35.17 -26.71
CA GLU A 104 23.51 36.11 -27.18
C GLU A 104 22.98 37.01 -26.05
N ASP A 105 22.65 36.41 -24.90
CA ASP A 105 21.98 37.07 -23.77
C ASP A 105 22.51 36.59 -22.40
N ALA A 106 23.76 36.11 -22.38
CA ALA A 106 24.44 35.64 -21.19
C ALA A 106 25.96 35.81 -21.34
N LYS A 107 26.66 36.01 -20.22
CA LYS A 107 28.13 36.04 -20.20
C LYS A 107 28.69 35.54 -18.88
N ILE A 108 29.91 35.02 -18.91
CA ILE A 108 30.71 34.72 -17.72
C ILE A 108 32.06 35.42 -17.87
N VAL A 109 32.40 36.25 -16.88
CA VAL A 109 33.74 36.83 -16.74
C VAL A 109 34.51 36.01 -15.72
N TYR A 110 35.52 35.29 -16.17
CA TYR A 110 36.44 34.51 -15.34
C TYR A 110 37.66 35.36 -15.00
N ARG A 111 37.79 35.76 -13.73
CA ARG A 111 38.97 36.46 -13.22
C ARG A 111 39.80 35.51 -12.36
N PHE A 112 41.01 35.24 -12.78
CA PHE A 112 41.93 34.31 -12.13
C PHE A 112 42.87 35.04 -11.16
N SER A 113 42.96 34.54 -9.94
CA SER A 113 43.89 34.99 -8.89
C SER A 113 44.87 33.87 -8.53
N ASP A 114 45.83 34.16 -7.65
CA ASP A 114 46.83 33.19 -7.18
C ASP A 114 46.18 31.97 -6.49
N ASP A 115 45.02 32.17 -5.88
CA ASP A 115 44.31 31.23 -5.02
C ASP A 115 42.95 30.78 -5.55
N GLY A 116 42.54 31.16 -6.77
CA GLY A 116 41.27 30.70 -7.31
C GLY A 116 40.76 31.43 -8.56
N VAL A 117 39.50 31.14 -8.90
CA VAL A 117 38.78 31.80 -9.99
C VAL A 117 37.49 32.44 -9.47
N THR A 118 37.32 33.72 -9.78
CA THR A 118 36.04 34.42 -9.62
C THR A 118 35.28 34.37 -10.93
N CYS A 119 34.08 33.79 -10.90
CA CYS A 119 33.15 33.79 -12.03
C CYS A 119 32.10 34.89 -11.79
N THR A 120 32.07 35.89 -12.65
CA THR A 120 30.98 36.88 -12.67
C THR A 120 30.04 36.52 -13.80
N ALA A 121 28.96 35.83 -13.46
CA ALA A 121 27.93 35.40 -14.39
C ALA A 121 26.87 36.48 -14.53
N THR A 122 26.43 36.74 -15.77
CA THR A 122 25.37 37.69 -16.07
C THR A 122 24.30 37.02 -16.91
N ASN A 123 23.05 37.25 -16.52
CA ASN A 123 21.85 36.86 -17.24
C ASN A 123 21.20 38.12 -17.84
N ASP A 124 21.43 38.39 -19.12
CA ASP A 124 20.85 39.53 -19.82
C ASP A 124 19.48 39.18 -20.45
N SER A 125 18.94 37.98 -20.18
CA SER A 125 17.62 37.52 -20.66
C SER A 125 16.47 37.88 -19.72
N GLU A 126 15.24 37.71 -20.21
CA GLU A 126 14.00 37.92 -19.45
C GLU A 126 13.63 36.77 -18.51
N THR A 127 14.36 35.65 -18.53
CA THR A 127 14.05 34.46 -17.72
C THR A 127 15.21 34.07 -16.81
N PRO A 128 14.97 33.48 -15.63
CA PRO A 128 16.04 33.07 -14.74
C PRO A 128 17.02 32.08 -15.39
N THR A 129 18.31 32.22 -15.10
CA THR A 129 19.38 31.36 -15.62
C THR A 129 20.17 30.78 -14.46
N ALA A 130 20.35 29.46 -14.44
CA ALA A 130 21.15 28.80 -13.41
C ALA A 130 22.63 28.82 -13.80
N PHE A 131 23.50 29.11 -12.85
CA PHE A 131 24.94 28.85 -12.92
C PHE A 131 25.23 27.59 -12.11
N PHE A 132 25.75 26.56 -12.78
CA PHE A 132 26.08 25.29 -12.16
C PHE A 132 27.60 25.08 -12.08
N ALA A 133 28.03 24.45 -11.00
CA ALA A 133 29.31 23.79 -10.87
C ALA A 133 29.09 22.32 -10.52
N VAL A 134 29.42 21.40 -11.42
CA VAL A 134 29.34 19.96 -11.12
C VAL A 134 30.72 19.47 -10.70
N LEU A 135 30.80 18.95 -9.47
CA LEU A 135 32.04 18.51 -8.85
C LEU A 135 32.36 17.04 -9.14
N SER A 136 33.64 16.69 -9.05
CA SER A 136 34.15 15.34 -9.24
C SER A 136 33.46 14.32 -8.32
N GLY A 137 33.28 13.09 -8.82
CA GLY A 137 32.76 11.97 -8.05
C GLY A 137 33.74 11.42 -7.01
N GLU A 138 35.00 11.85 -7.09
CA GLU A 138 36.08 11.39 -6.22
C GLU A 138 36.19 12.18 -4.91
N LEU A 139 35.30 13.16 -4.66
CA LEU A 139 35.33 13.96 -3.44
C LEU A 139 35.43 13.07 -2.20
N ALA A 140 36.33 13.41 -1.30
CA ALA A 140 36.50 12.69 -0.04
C ALA A 140 35.48 13.17 1.01
N ALA A 141 35.15 14.46 1.01
CA ALA A 141 34.18 15.03 1.96
C ALA A 141 33.63 16.39 1.51
N VAL A 142 32.46 16.73 2.05
CA VAL A 142 31.99 18.11 2.19
C VAL A 142 32.36 18.57 3.60
N LEU A 143 32.91 19.77 3.74
CA LEU A 143 33.29 20.35 5.02
C LEU A 143 32.17 21.29 5.51
N ALA A 144 31.64 20.99 6.68
CA ALA A 144 30.67 21.84 7.37
C ALA A 144 31.34 23.11 7.91
N ALA A 145 30.54 24.15 8.20
CA ALA A 145 31.04 25.44 8.67
C ALA A 145 31.79 25.35 10.02
N ASP A 146 31.51 24.33 10.82
CA ASP A 146 32.17 24.02 12.10
C ASP A 146 33.45 23.19 11.95
N GLY A 147 33.86 22.86 10.72
CA GLY A 147 35.06 22.07 10.41
C GLY A 147 34.87 20.55 10.45
N ARG A 148 33.65 20.04 10.66
CA ARG A 148 33.34 18.61 10.48
C ARG A 148 33.42 18.22 9.00
N ALA A 149 33.89 17.00 8.77
CA ALA A 149 33.81 16.36 7.45
C ALA A 149 32.57 15.46 7.40
N VAL A 150 31.82 15.52 6.30
CA VAL A 150 30.71 14.61 5.99
C VAL A 150 30.90 14.01 4.61
N ALA A 151 30.36 12.81 4.39
CA ALA A 151 30.42 12.16 3.09
C ALA A 151 29.70 13.01 2.01
N PRO A 152 30.24 13.11 0.78
CA PRO A 152 29.60 13.82 -0.33
C PRO A 152 28.18 13.32 -0.66
N ALA A 153 27.49 14.02 -1.57
CA ALA A 153 26.06 13.91 -1.85
C ALA A 153 25.17 14.55 -0.75
N VAL A 154 25.49 15.80 -0.44
CA VAL A 154 24.77 16.64 0.52
C VAL A 154 23.82 17.56 -0.23
N THR A 155 22.57 17.73 0.25
CA THR A 155 21.61 18.69 -0.31
C THR A 155 21.20 19.71 0.73
N GLU A 156 21.64 20.96 0.56
CA GLU A 156 21.51 22.04 1.54
C GLU A 156 21.46 23.41 0.86
N GLU A 157 20.57 24.30 1.33
CA GLU A 157 20.62 25.72 1.00
C GLU A 157 21.75 26.41 1.78
N ARG A 158 22.70 26.99 1.05
CA ARG A 158 23.87 27.66 1.63
C ARG A 158 24.54 28.56 0.62
N SER A 159 25.04 29.70 1.10
CA SER A 159 25.74 30.68 0.28
C SER A 159 27.21 30.35 0.05
N GLU A 160 27.78 29.44 0.86
CA GLU A 160 29.15 28.96 0.71
C GLU A 160 29.33 27.49 1.12
N ALA A 161 30.20 26.76 0.44
CA ALA A 161 30.53 25.36 0.71
C ALA A 161 32.03 25.08 0.56
N SER A 162 32.54 24.05 1.22
CA SER A 162 33.93 23.61 1.09
C SER A 162 34.00 22.11 0.83
N PHE A 163 34.87 21.71 -0.10
CA PHE A 163 34.97 20.35 -0.60
C PHE A 163 36.41 19.85 -0.49
N ALA A 164 36.58 18.61 -0.04
CA ALA A 164 37.88 17.98 0.13
C ALA A 164 38.10 16.90 -0.94
N LEU A 165 39.29 16.87 -1.55
CA LEU A 165 39.72 15.84 -2.49
C LEU A 165 41.22 15.56 -2.28
N GLY A 166 41.54 14.42 -1.66
CA GLY A 166 42.89 14.16 -1.16
C GLY A 166 43.31 15.21 -0.13
N GLU A 167 44.42 15.91 -0.37
CA GLU A 167 44.90 17.02 0.49
C GLU A 167 44.37 18.41 0.07
N ALA A 168 43.68 18.48 -1.07
CA ALA A 168 43.19 19.72 -1.65
C ALA A 168 41.79 20.08 -1.10
N LYS A 169 41.55 21.38 -1.02
CA LYS A 169 40.27 21.98 -0.62
C LYS A 169 39.82 22.99 -1.68
N LEU A 170 38.55 22.91 -2.06
CA LEU A 170 37.87 23.93 -2.86
C LEU A 170 36.77 24.57 -2.03
N GLN A 171 36.86 25.87 -1.76
CA GLN A 171 35.77 26.65 -1.17
C GLN A 171 35.01 27.39 -2.28
N VAL A 172 33.69 27.28 -2.28
CA VAL A 172 32.80 27.95 -3.24
C VAL A 172 31.92 28.93 -2.49
N ARG A 173 31.79 30.17 -2.98
CA ARG A 173 30.93 31.22 -2.40
C ARG A 173 30.04 31.84 -3.46
N GLY A 174 28.91 32.41 -3.04
CA GLY A 174 27.94 33.06 -3.94
C GLY A 174 26.85 32.11 -4.46
N LEU A 175 26.60 31.03 -3.73
CA LEU A 175 25.63 29.99 -4.09
C LEU A 175 24.23 30.29 -3.53
N ASN A 176 23.22 29.62 -4.09
CA ASN A 176 21.93 29.45 -3.42
C ASN A 176 21.90 28.13 -2.64
N ARG A 177 22.45 27.06 -3.23
CA ARG A 177 22.46 25.73 -2.64
C ARG A 177 23.58 24.86 -3.18
N ILE A 178 23.84 23.77 -2.46
CA ILE A 178 24.53 22.58 -2.99
C ILE A 178 23.55 21.42 -2.99
N TRP A 179 23.66 20.52 -3.96
CA TRP A 179 22.81 19.32 -4.03
C TRP A 179 23.49 18.16 -4.73
N GLY A 180 23.09 16.94 -4.38
CA GLY A 180 23.63 15.69 -4.91
C GLY A 180 22.94 14.50 -4.21
N PRO A 181 23.17 13.25 -4.67
CA PRO A 181 24.03 12.89 -5.79
C PRO A 181 23.39 13.29 -7.14
N TRP A 182 24.20 13.75 -8.09
CA TRP A 182 23.74 14.06 -9.45
C TRP A 182 24.48 13.21 -10.48
N GLN A 183 23.74 12.42 -11.27
CA GLN A 183 24.30 11.55 -12.32
C GLN A 183 25.46 10.68 -11.79
N GLY A 184 25.25 9.99 -10.67
CA GLY A 184 26.29 9.30 -9.91
C GLY A 184 26.78 10.10 -8.69
N PRO A 185 28.01 9.89 -8.19
CA PRO A 185 28.48 10.41 -6.90
C PRO A 185 28.77 11.94 -6.88
N HIS A 186 28.28 12.69 -7.87
CA HIS A 186 28.66 14.09 -8.06
C HIS A 186 27.85 15.02 -7.18
N GLN A 187 28.53 16.06 -6.71
CA GLN A 187 27.97 17.16 -5.94
C GLN A 187 27.84 18.38 -6.86
N VAL A 188 26.70 19.06 -6.83
CA VAL A 188 26.41 20.25 -7.63
C VAL A 188 26.39 21.47 -6.72
N CYS A 189 27.03 22.55 -7.15
CA CYS A 189 26.82 23.89 -6.61
C CYS A 189 25.96 24.69 -7.58
N GLU A 190 24.93 25.37 -7.07
CA GLU A 190 23.98 26.12 -7.89
C GLU A 190 23.86 27.56 -7.42
N ALA A 191 23.89 28.48 -8.38
CA ALA A 191 23.49 29.87 -8.20
C ALA A 191 22.46 30.25 -9.27
N LEU A 192 21.23 30.58 -8.87
CA LEU A 192 20.15 30.99 -9.76
C LEU A 192 20.14 32.52 -9.92
N LEU A 193 20.38 32.99 -11.15
CA LEU A 193 20.38 34.41 -11.50
C LEU A 193 19.00 34.81 -12.01
N ALA A 194 18.42 35.87 -11.43
CA ALA A 194 17.20 36.48 -11.94
C ALA A 194 17.44 37.15 -13.32
N ALA A 195 16.36 37.52 -13.99
CA ALA A 195 16.42 38.29 -15.23
C ALA A 195 17.15 39.63 -15.01
N GLY A 196 18.12 39.95 -15.87
CA GLY A 196 18.99 41.12 -15.76
C GLY A 196 20.02 41.07 -14.62
N GLU A 197 20.15 39.96 -13.89
CA GLU A 197 21.05 39.87 -12.75
C GLU A 197 22.50 39.58 -13.19
N THR A 198 23.46 40.21 -12.50
CA THR A 198 24.86 39.80 -12.49
C THR A 198 25.25 39.29 -11.11
N ARG A 199 25.78 38.07 -11.02
CA ARG A 199 26.18 37.42 -9.77
C ARG A 199 27.64 36.97 -9.80
N LYS A 200 28.31 37.18 -8.66
CA LYS A 200 29.68 36.72 -8.42
C LYS A 200 29.67 35.36 -7.69
N VAL A 201 30.35 34.38 -8.25
CA VAL A 201 30.60 33.06 -7.66
C VAL A 201 32.10 32.83 -7.57
N GLU A 202 32.63 32.60 -6.37
CA GLU A 202 34.07 32.50 -6.11
C GLU A 202 34.46 31.04 -5.86
N PHE A 203 35.52 30.58 -6.52
CA PHE A 203 36.10 29.23 -6.36
C PHE A 203 37.53 29.38 -5.85
N ILE A 204 37.73 29.11 -4.56
CA ILE A 204 38.97 29.38 -3.83
C ILE A 204 39.67 28.04 -3.55
N ALA A 205 40.84 27.87 -4.14
CA ALA A 205 41.74 26.74 -3.93
C ALA A 205 42.55 26.91 -2.64
N ALA A 206 42.57 25.87 -1.82
CA ALA A 206 43.32 25.83 -0.57
C ALA A 206 43.85 24.42 -0.28
N LYS A 207 44.69 24.31 0.77
CA LYS A 207 45.05 23.03 1.38
C LYS A 207 44.18 22.78 2.61
N LEU A 208 43.88 21.52 2.90
CA LEU A 208 43.22 21.16 4.15
C LEU A 208 44.10 21.56 5.36
N SER A 209 43.48 22.06 6.43
CA SER A 209 44.12 22.22 7.74
C SER A 209 44.37 20.86 8.42
N ALA A 210 45.17 20.82 9.48
CA ALA A 210 45.40 19.58 10.23
C ALA A 210 44.12 19.02 10.85
N GLN A 211 43.23 19.91 11.31
CA GLN A 211 41.92 19.54 11.85
C GLN A 211 41.00 18.98 10.76
N GLU A 212 40.88 19.66 9.62
CA GLU A 212 40.07 19.17 8.50
C GLU A 212 40.63 17.83 7.96
N ARG A 213 41.96 17.67 7.87
CA ARG A 213 42.58 16.37 7.51
C ARG A 213 42.20 15.27 8.50
N ALA A 214 42.29 15.53 9.80
CA ALA A 214 41.91 14.55 10.81
C ALA A 214 40.43 14.19 10.73
N ALA A 215 39.56 15.19 10.48
CA ALA A 215 38.12 14.97 10.29
C ALA A 215 37.83 14.12 9.04
N VAL A 216 38.52 14.38 7.92
CA VAL A 216 38.41 13.57 6.71
C VAL A 216 38.94 12.16 6.94
N VAL A 217 40.08 11.97 7.61
CA VAL A 217 40.62 10.64 7.94
C VAL A 217 39.71 9.87 8.88
N ALA A 218 39.05 10.54 9.83
CA ALA A 218 38.10 9.91 10.75
C ALA A 218 36.87 9.34 10.02
N LEU A 219 36.54 9.83 8.82
CA LEU A 219 35.52 9.20 7.95
C LEU A 219 35.97 7.84 7.40
N PHE A 220 37.28 7.54 7.41
CA PHE A 220 37.88 6.38 6.74
C PHE A 220 38.87 5.59 7.61
N ALA A 221 38.89 5.80 8.94
CA ALA A 221 39.84 5.13 9.81
C ALA A 221 39.58 3.60 9.86
N PRO A 222 40.60 2.74 9.64
CA PRO A 222 40.41 1.29 9.68
C PRO A 222 40.12 0.82 11.11
N SER A 223 39.21 -0.15 11.23
CA SER A 223 38.91 -0.85 12.48
C SER A 223 40.12 -1.67 12.95
N ILE A 224 40.37 -1.72 14.26
CA ILE A 224 41.27 -2.69 14.88
C ILE A 224 40.70 -4.09 14.60
N GLU A 225 41.42 -4.95 13.85
CA GLU A 225 40.98 -6.32 13.58
C GLU A 225 40.87 -7.10 14.89
N GLN A 226 39.67 -7.59 15.20
CA GLN A 226 39.44 -8.48 16.32
C GLN A 226 39.88 -9.91 15.93
N PRO A 227 40.47 -10.69 16.86
CA PRO A 227 40.91 -12.07 16.59
C PRO A 227 39.82 -12.99 16.03
N VAL A 228 38.57 -12.75 16.43
CA VAL A 228 37.36 -13.34 15.86
C VAL A 228 36.43 -12.19 15.50
N THR A 229 35.96 -12.14 14.26
CA THR A 229 34.95 -11.18 13.80
C THR A 229 33.72 -11.94 13.34
N VAL A 230 32.54 -11.57 13.84
CA VAL A 230 31.25 -12.13 13.43
C VAL A 230 30.62 -11.20 12.40
N PHE A 231 30.31 -11.72 11.21
CA PHE A 231 29.64 -10.99 10.13
C PHE A 231 28.11 -11.15 10.18
N ALA A 232 27.64 -12.32 10.63
CA ALA A 232 26.22 -12.62 10.81
C ALA A 232 26.01 -13.55 12.01
N PRO A 233 24.96 -13.35 12.82
CA PRO A 233 24.11 -12.16 12.84
C PRO A 233 24.88 -10.92 13.36
N GLN A 234 24.40 -9.73 13.02
CA GLN A 234 24.87 -8.45 13.59
C GLN A 234 24.07 -8.08 14.85
N ASP A 235 24.59 -7.17 15.67
CA ASP A 235 23.84 -6.66 16.83
C ASP A 235 22.55 -5.95 16.38
N TYR A 236 21.42 -6.26 17.00
CA TYR A 236 20.05 -5.93 16.63
C TYR A 236 19.53 -6.50 15.30
N GLN A 237 20.25 -7.42 14.65
CA GLN A 237 19.74 -8.01 13.41
C GLN A 237 18.45 -8.81 13.65
N VAL A 238 17.44 -8.53 12.84
CA VAL A 238 16.22 -9.33 12.76
C VAL A 238 16.31 -10.23 11.54
N ILE A 239 16.09 -11.52 11.76
CA ILE A 239 16.13 -12.56 10.74
C ILE A 239 14.69 -12.93 10.39
N GLN A 240 14.35 -12.95 9.10
CA GLN A 240 13.01 -13.30 8.63
C GLN A 240 12.67 -14.75 8.98
N ARG A 241 11.59 -14.96 9.75
CA ARG A 241 11.09 -16.30 10.06
C ARG A 241 10.44 -16.93 8.83
N SER A 242 10.65 -18.24 8.66
CA SER A 242 10.12 -19.04 7.55
C SER A 242 8.79 -19.71 7.86
N THR A 243 8.48 -19.86 9.15
CA THR A 243 7.22 -20.41 9.67
C THR A 243 6.77 -19.59 10.88
N LEU A 244 5.61 -19.90 11.44
CA LEU A 244 5.11 -19.24 12.65
C LEU A 244 6.14 -19.30 13.81
N GLU A 245 6.78 -20.46 13.96
CA GLU A 245 7.56 -20.80 15.16
C GLU A 245 9.07 -20.66 14.98
N GLN A 246 9.60 -20.57 13.75
CA GLN A 246 11.06 -20.63 13.52
C GLN A 246 11.52 -19.98 12.21
N GLY A 247 12.82 -19.68 12.15
CA GLY A 247 13.55 -19.17 10.99
C GLY A 247 14.99 -19.70 10.94
N GLU A 248 15.62 -19.63 9.76
CA GLU A 248 17.02 -20.05 9.59
C GLU A 248 17.96 -18.86 9.78
N CYS A 249 18.92 -19.01 10.69
CA CYS A 249 19.96 -18.04 10.99
C CYS A 249 21.30 -18.51 10.43
N LEU A 250 22.02 -17.60 9.76
CA LEU A 250 23.42 -17.78 9.40
C LEU A 250 24.31 -17.24 10.51
N VAL A 251 25.15 -18.11 11.07
CA VAL A 251 26.30 -17.72 11.89
C VAL A 251 27.51 -17.73 10.98
N ALA A 252 28.13 -16.58 10.73
CA ALA A 252 29.29 -16.48 9.84
C ALA A 252 30.27 -15.42 10.32
N GLY A 253 31.55 -15.62 10.00
CA GLY A 253 32.61 -14.72 10.43
C GLY A 253 33.98 -15.14 9.94
N ASN A 254 35.00 -14.53 10.54
CA ASN A 254 36.39 -14.79 10.25
C ASN A 254 37.22 -14.87 11.54
N VAL A 255 38.26 -15.71 11.53
CA VAL A 255 39.28 -15.80 12.58
C VAL A 255 40.62 -15.42 11.97
N THR A 256 41.33 -14.46 12.59
CA THR A 256 42.62 -13.95 12.09
C THR A 256 43.83 -14.53 12.80
N ILE A 257 43.61 -15.38 13.81
CA ILE A 257 44.63 -16.09 14.58
C ILE A 257 44.62 -17.59 14.29
N GLU A 258 45.70 -18.28 14.65
CA GLU A 258 45.81 -19.74 14.56
C GLU A 258 44.72 -20.43 15.40
N ALA A 259 43.89 -21.24 14.74
CA ALA A 259 42.83 -22.02 15.36
C ALA A 259 42.66 -23.37 14.64
N ASP A 260 42.19 -24.37 15.38
CA ASP A 260 41.85 -25.69 14.88
C ASP A 260 40.36 -25.88 14.61
N ALA A 261 39.51 -25.20 15.39
CA ALA A 261 38.06 -25.27 15.28
C ALA A 261 37.40 -23.96 15.74
N VAL A 262 36.19 -23.72 15.25
CA VAL A 262 35.30 -22.65 15.70
C VAL A 262 34.01 -23.27 16.23
N GLU A 263 33.57 -22.82 17.39
CA GLU A 263 32.32 -23.24 18.01
C GLU A 263 31.43 -22.04 18.31
N TYR A 264 30.12 -22.26 18.32
CA TYR A 264 29.12 -21.24 18.63
C TYR A 264 28.02 -21.79 19.54
N ARG A 265 27.33 -20.90 20.25
CA ARG A 265 26.08 -21.23 20.96
C ARG A 265 25.15 -20.03 21.00
N VAL A 266 23.85 -20.30 21.08
CA VAL A 266 22.82 -19.26 21.17
C VAL A 266 22.16 -19.31 22.54
N LEU A 267 22.14 -18.16 23.22
CA LEU A 267 21.59 -17.98 24.55
C LEU A 267 20.39 -17.03 24.50
N GLY A 268 19.45 -17.21 25.42
CA GLY A 268 18.26 -16.37 25.54
C GLY A 268 17.03 -17.16 25.98
N GLU A 269 15.89 -16.49 25.97
CA GLU A 269 14.58 -17.09 26.24
C GLU A 269 13.75 -17.07 24.96
N SER A 270 13.24 -18.24 24.56
CA SER A 270 12.33 -18.35 23.42
C SER A 270 10.91 -18.68 23.88
N GLN A 271 9.93 -18.11 23.18
CA GLN A 271 8.51 -18.46 23.37
C GLN A 271 8.15 -19.80 22.71
N HIS A 272 8.97 -20.27 21.74
CA HIS A 272 8.65 -21.40 20.88
C HIS A 272 9.80 -22.42 20.82
N GLY A 273 10.02 -23.14 21.92
CA GLY A 273 10.96 -24.26 21.96
C GLY A 273 12.34 -23.91 22.55
N GLN A 274 13.29 -24.84 22.39
CA GLN A 274 14.61 -24.74 23.03
C GLN A 274 15.67 -24.18 22.07
N LEU A 275 16.50 -23.26 22.59
CA LEU A 275 17.67 -22.75 21.89
C LEU A 275 18.85 -23.73 21.98
N PRO A 276 19.75 -23.76 20.97
CA PRO A 276 21.00 -24.53 21.01
C PRO A 276 22.02 -23.86 21.96
N SER A 277 21.74 -23.97 23.26
CA SER A 277 22.53 -23.35 24.34
C SER A 277 23.85 -24.08 24.64
N GLY A 278 24.01 -25.31 24.14
CA GLY A 278 25.29 -26.03 24.16
C GLY A 278 26.16 -25.66 22.96
N TRP A 279 27.49 -25.64 23.15
CA TRP A 279 28.46 -25.38 22.09
C TRP A 279 28.29 -26.34 20.89
N GLN A 280 28.12 -25.76 19.71
CA GLN A 280 28.03 -26.43 18.41
C GLN A 280 29.27 -26.09 17.59
N THR A 281 29.72 -27.00 16.73
CA THR A 281 30.85 -26.74 15.83
C THR A 281 30.36 -26.02 14.56
N ALA A 282 31.06 -24.97 14.13
CA ALA A 282 30.87 -24.33 12.84
C ALA A 282 31.79 -24.95 11.78
N GLU A 283 31.39 -24.91 10.51
CA GLU A 283 32.29 -25.23 9.41
C GLU A 283 33.39 -24.17 9.37
N PHE A 284 34.66 -24.59 9.39
CA PHE A 284 35.81 -23.71 9.50
C PHE A 284 36.86 -24.00 8.42
N VAL A 285 37.21 -22.98 7.65
CA VAL A 285 38.16 -23.05 6.53
C VAL A 285 39.48 -22.42 6.95
N LYS A 286 40.36 -23.24 7.56
CA LYS A 286 41.66 -22.79 8.10
C LYS A 286 42.46 -21.86 7.18
N PRO A 287 42.61 -22.12 5.85
CA PRO A 287 43.42 -21.26 4.99
C PRO A 287 42.92 -19.83 4.84
N THR A 288 41.60 -19.61 4.94
CA THR A 288 40.99 -18.27 4.82
C THR A 288 40.59 -17.68 6.16
N GLY A 289 40.54 -18.50 7.22
CA GLY A 289 40.01 -18.12 8.53
C GLY A 289 38.48 -18.07 8.59
N GLY A 290 37.79 -18.29 7.47
CA GLY A 290 36.34 -18.15 7.39
C GLY A 290 35.61 -19.27 8.12
N PHE A 291 34.54 -18.93 8.83
CA PHE A 291 33.63 -19.91 9.42
C PHE A 291 32.16 -19.63 9.09
N SER A 292 31.36 -20.69 9.04
CA SER A 292 29.91 -20.59 8.84
C SER A 292 29.13 -21.74 9.45
N ALA A 293 27.89 -21.48 9.86
CA ALA A 293 26.90 -22.49 10.23
C ALA A 293 25.48 -21.97 9.93
N ARG A 294 24.60 -22.85 9.48
CA ARG A 294 23.16 -22.59 9.38
C ARG A 294 22.45 -23.25 10.56
N VAL A 295 21.68 -22.47 11.30
CA VAL A 295 20.98 -22.92 12.49
C VAL A 295 19.51 -22.50 12.43
N VAL A 296 18.61 -23.45 12.60
CA VAL A 296 17.18 -23.15 12.75
C VAL A 296 16.93 -22.70 14.18
N LEU A 297 16.41 -21.49 14.33
CA LEU A 297 16.14 -20.89 15.62
C LEU A 297 14.64 -20.59 15.77
N PRO A 298 14.09 -20.82 16.97
CA PRO A 298 12.76 -20.34 17.34
C PRO A 298 12.54 -18.84 17.07
N ALA A 299 11.33 -18.49 16.65
CA ALA A 299 10.87 -17.12 16.51
C ALA A 299 10.84 -16.42 17.88
N GLY A 300 11.22 -15.13 17.90
CA GLY A 300 11.32 -14.29 19.09
C GLY A 300 12.74 -13.79 19.38
N GLY A 301 12.93 -13.33 20.62
CA GLY A 301 14.22 -13.01 21.24
C GLY A 301 14.66 -11.55 21.18
N TRP A 302 15.53 -11.19 22.12
CA TRP A 302 16.86 -10.65 21.76
C TRP A 302 17.85 -11.70 22.24
N TYR A 303 18.14 -12.68 21.38
CA TYR A 303 19.10 -13.73 21.66
C TYR A 303 20.52 -13.17 21.66
N GLN A 304 21.42 -13.86 22.34
CA GLN A 304 22.86 -13.60 22.34
C GLN A 304 23.58 -14.74 21.61
N LEU A 305 24.51 -14.41 20.73
CA LEU A 305 25.40 -15.36 20.09
C LEU A 305 26.78 -15.25 20.76
N GLU A 306 27.33 -16.38 21.17
CA GLU A 306 28.73 -16.49 21.54
C GLU A 306 29.47 -17.37 20.54
N VAL A 307 30.66 -16.95 20.13
CA VAL A 307 31.56 -17.66 19.22
C VAL A 307 32.93 -17.77 19.87
N ARG A 308 33.55 -18.94 19.77
CA ARG A 308 34.91 -19.16 20.26
C ARG A 308 35.76 -19.91 19.24
N ALA A 309 37.01 -19.49 19.09
CA ALA A 309 38.04 -20.20 18.35
C ALA A 309 38.89 -21.04 19.32
N LYS A 310 39.20 -22.27 18.95
CA LYS A 310 39.99 -23.22 19.75
C LYS A 310 41.24 -23.66 19.03
N GLN A 311 42.35 -23.81 19.77
CA GLN A 311 43.54 -24.54 19.33
C GLN A 311 43.73 -25.73 20.27
N GLY A 312 43.59 -26.95 19.76
CA GLY A 312 43.32 -28.13 20.59
C GLY A 312 42.11 -27.90 21.52
N ASP A 313 42.30 -28.09 22.83
CA ASP A 313 41.25 -27.87 23.84
C ASP A 313 41.21 -26.44 24.41
N GLN A 314 42.21 -25.60 24.09
CA GLN A 314 42.31 -24.24 24.61
C GLN A 314 41.48 -23.27 23.76
N VAL A 315 40.67 -22.43 24.42
CA VAL A 315 40.03 -21.27 23.78
C VAL A 315 41.08 -20.17 23.58
N VAL A 316 41.27 -19.75 22.34
CA VAL A 316 42.30 -18.77 21.95
C VAL A 316 41.72 -17.39 21.63
N ALA A 317 40.44 -17.32 21.27
CA ALA A 317 39.70 -16.08 21.09
C ALA A 317 38.19 -16.30 21.18
N GLU A 318 37.47 -15.24 21.53
CA GLU A 318 36.00 -15.24 21.65
C GLU A 318 35.42 -13.94 21.09
N ALA A 319 34.20 -14.03 20.58
CA ALA A 319 33.40 -12.90 20.14
C ALA A 319 31.93 -13.13 20.55
N ARG A 320 31.18 -12.03 20.68
CA ARG A 320 29.77 -12.08 21.03
C ARG A 320 28.95 -11.06 20.26
N VAL A 321 27.71 -11.42 19.98
CA VAL A 321 26.66 -10.52 19.47
C VAL A 321 25.60 -10.46 20.55
N GLU A 322 25.37 -9.26 21.10
CA GLU A 322 24.56 -9.11 22.32
C GLU A 322 23.08 -9.34 22.05
N ARG A 323 22.59 -8.91 20.87
CA ARG A 323 21.18 -8.94 20.52
C ARG A 323 21.01 -9.32 19.08
N PHE A 324 20.21 -10.33 18.80
CA PHE A 324 19.64 -10.60 17.49
C PHE A 324 18.33 -11.38 17.68
N GLY A 325 17.49 -11.46 16.66
CA GLY A 325 16.19 -12.11 16.81
C GLY A 325 15.68 -12.73 15.52
N VAL A 326 14.68 -13.58 15.66
CA VAL A 326 13.97 -14.21 14.53
C VAL A 326 12.54 -13.69 14.52
N GLY A 327 12.15 -12.98 13.47
CA GLY A 327 10.88 -12.25 13.42
C GLY A 327 10.47 -11.88 12.00
N GLU A 328 9.93 -10.68 11.81
CA GLU A 328 9.46 -10.19 10.50
C GLU A 328 10.34 -9.04 10.03
N VAL A 329 10.75 -9.04 8.77
CA VAL A 329 11.57 -7.98 8.16
C VAL A 329 10.80 -7.35 7.00
N PHE A 330 10.82 -6.01 6.90
CA PHE A 330 10.14 -5.26 5.85
C PHE A 330 11.10 -4.29 5.18
N VAL A 331 10.95 -4.11 3.87
CA VAL A 331 11.66 -3.09 3.11
C VAL A 331 10.71 -1.94 2.81
N GLY A 332 11.17 -0.70 2.88
CA GLY A 332 10.38 0.49 2.61
C GLY A 332 10.96 1.32 1.50
N ALA A 333 10.14 1.78 0.55
CA ALA A 333 10.58 2.65 -0.54
C ALA A 333 9.52 3.71 -0.87
N GLY A 334 9.93 4.73 -1.62
CA GLY A 334 9.06 5.84 -2.01
C GLY A 334 9.66 7.20 -1.65
N GLN A 335 8.82 8.20 -1.42
CA GLN A 335 9.27 9.59 -1.20
C GLN A 335 9.32 10.01 0.27
N SER A 336 9.21 11.31 0.57
CA SER A 336 9.47 11.87 1.91
C SER A 336 8.63 11.26 3.02
N ASN A 337 7.36 10.94 2.74
CA ASN A 337 6.49 10.27 3.72
C ASN A 337 6.86 8.79 3.97
N SER A 338 7.80 8.22 3.22
CA SER A 338 8.43 6.92 3.50
C SER A 338 9.75 7.02 4.28
N THR A 339 10.29 8.24 4.43
CA THR A 339 11.59 8.52 5.04
C THR A 339 11.44 9.25 6.39
N ASN A 340 12.50 9.90 6.86
CA ASN A 340 12.52 10.64 8.11
C ASN A 340 12.11 12.11 7.90
N CYS A 341 11.05 12.38 7.13
CA CYS A 341 10.57 13.75 6.86
C CYS A 341 9.38 14.19 7.71
N GLY A 342 8.88 13.34 8.61
CA GLY A 342 7.87 13.72 9.58
C GLY A 342 8.37 14.78 10.56
N GLU A 343 7.44 15.51 11.18
CA GLU A 343 7.71 16.75 11.91
C GLU A 343 8.75 16.60 13.02
N LEU A 344 8.66 15.53 13.82
CA LEU A 344 9.55 15.26 14.94
C LEU A 344 9.95 13.78 14.97
N PRO A 345 11.21 13.45 15.32
CA PRO A 345 11.64 12.08 15.58
C PRO A 345 10.76 11.39 16.62
N THR A 346 10.32 10.17 16.31
CA THR A 346 9.57 9.29 17.21
C THR A 346 10.43 8.10 17.66
N LYS A 347 9.96 7.37 18.66
CA LYS A 347 10.66 6.21 19.22
C LYS A 347 9.71 5.04 19.31
N GLN A 348 10.24 3.84 19.15
CA GLN A 348 9.49 2.64 19.45
C GLN A 348 9.30 2.52 20.97
N THR A 349 8.27 1.78 21.37
CA THR A 349 7.89 1.54 22.77
C THR A 349 8.10 0.10 23.20
N SER A 350 8.13 -0.85 22.25
CA SER A 350 8.26 -2.28 22.53
C SER A 350 9.68 -2.73 22.94
N GLY A 351 10.70 -1.98 22.54
CA GLY A 351 12.10 -2.40 22.56
C GLY A 351 12.45 -3.43 21.49
N MET A 352 11.54 -3.73 20.55
CA MET A 352 11.59 -4.92 19.68
C MET A 352 11.60 -4.58 18.18
N VAL A 353 11.82 -3.32 17.84
CA VAL A 353 11.89 -2.85 16.45
C VAL A 353 13.31 -2.41 16.13
N ALA A 354 13.88 -2.90 15.03
CA ALA A 354 15.22 -2.57 14.58
C ALA A 354 15.27 -2.09 13.12
N SER A 355 16.10 -1.08 12.87
CA SER A 355 16.32 -0.43 11.58
C SER A 355 17.64 -0.91 10.96
N PHE A 356 17.62 -1.25 9.68
CA PHE A 356 18.79 -1.69 8.92
C PHE A 356 19.23 -0.63 7.90
N GLY A 357 20.50 -0.22 7.99
CA GLY A 357 21.10 0.77 7.07
C GLY A 357 21.79 0.19 5.84
N GLY A 358 22.02 -1.12 5.83
CA GLY A 358 22.81 -1.81 4.82
C GLY A 358 24.20 -2.24 5.28
N ASP A 359 24.69 -1.64 6.35
CA ASP A 359 25.98 -1.93 6.99
C ASP A 359 25.82 -2.31 8.46
N GLN A 360 24.78 -1.78 9.12
CA GLN A 360 24.51 -1.97 10.53
C GLN A 360 23.01 -2.01 10.84
N TRP A 361 22.68 -2.61 11.98
CA TRP A 361 21.36 -2.59 12.59
C TRP A 361 21.39 -1.76 13.88
N LYS A 362 20.27 -1.12 14.20
CA LYS A 362 20.04 -0.44 15.50
C LYS A 362 18.58 -0.53 15.88
N LEU A 363 18.23 -0.24 17.13
CA LEU A 363 16.83 0.02 17.48
C LEU A 363 16.25 1.13 16.57
N ALA A 364 15.04 0.91 16.08
CA ALA A 364 14.34 1.79 15.15
C ALA A 364 13.79 3.05 15.84
N ASP A 365 14.56 3.68 16.72
CA ASP A 365 14.31 5.06 17.14
C ASP A 365 14.73 5.99 16.00
N ASP A 366 13.88 6.96 15.66
CA ASP A 366 14.16 7.90 14.59
C ASP A 366 15.46 8.70 14.85
N PRO A 367 16.23 9.02 13.81
CA PRO A 367 15.95 8.72 12.40
C PRO A 367 16.28 7.29 11.98
N GLN A 368 15.50 6.71 11.08
CA GLN A 368 15.76 5.41 10.48
C GLN A 368 17.03 5.42 9.62
N LEU A 369 17.72 4.29 9.59
CA LEU A 369 18.89 4.11 8.73
C LEU A 369 18.46 3.84 7.27
N GLY A 370 19.42 3.95 6.34
CA GLY A 370 19.26 3.44 4.97
C GLY A 370 18.50 4.34 3.99
N VAL A 371 17.80 5.38 4.47
CA VAL A 371 17.13 6.35 3.59
C VAL A 371 18.15 7.06 2.70
N ALA A 372 17.86 7.18 1.40
CA ALA A 372 18.79 7.72 0.42
C ALA A 372 18.95 9.24 0.55
N ASP A 373 17.93 9.94 1.06
CA ASP A 373 17.93 11.39 1.26
C ASP A 373 18.63 11.85 2.54
N ARG A 374 19.07 10.92 3.40
CA ARG A 374 19.69 11.20 4.71
C ARG A 374 18.85 12.10 5.62
N SER A 375 17.54 12.11 5.44
CA SER A 375 16.59 12.84 6.29
C SER A 375 16.71 12.42 7.76
N THR A 376 16.38 13.33 8.69
CA THR A 376 16.64 13.16 10.14
C THR A 376 15.45 13.42 11.07
N GLY A 377 14.27 13.72 10.53
CA GLY A 377 13.02 13.92 11.27
C GLY A 377 12.35 12.61 11.69
N GLY A 378 11.03 12.63 11.78
CA GLY A 378 10.22 11.47 12.17
C GLY A 378 9.86 10.54 11.02
N SER A 379 9.56 9.29 11.34
CA SER A 379 9.05 8.29 10.39
C SER A 379 7.92 7.45 11.02
N PHE A 380 7.17 6.73 10.19
CA PHE A 380 6.10 5.85 10.66
C PHE A 380 6.62 4.48 11.16
N TRP A 381 7.89 4.16 10.85
CA TRP A 381 8.50 2.85 11.11
C TRP A 381 8.49 2.43 12.59
N PRO A 382 8.71 3.31 13.58
CA PRO A 382 8.62 2.93 14.99
C PRO A 382 7.21 2.45 15.36
N ALA A 383 6.18 3.18 14.94
CA ALA A 383 4.78 2.85 15.20
C ALA A 383 4.32 1.59 14.43
N PHE A 384 4.73 1.45 13.16
CA PHE A 384 4.49 0.24 12.39
C PHE A 384 5.10 -0.99 13.06
N GLY A 385 6.35 -0.90 13.48
CA GLY A 385 7.04 -1.99 14.16
C GLY A 385 6.39 -2.35 15.49
N ASP A 386 6.00 -1.37 16.29
CA ASP A 386 5.28 -1.62 17.55
C ASP A 386 3.93 -2.29 17.32
N ALA A 387 3.15 -1.85 16.33
CA ALA A 387 1.87 -2.46 16.00
C ALA A 387 2.02 -3.92 15.52
N MET A 388 3.04 -4.19 14.70
CA MET A 388 3.36 -5.55 14.26
C MET A 388 3.87 -6.43 15.41
N TYR A 389 4.71 -5.89 16.29
CA TYR A 389 5.15 -6.58 17.50
C TYR A 389 3.98 -6.92 18.43
N GLN A 390 3.05 -5.97 18.65
CA GLN A 390 1.84 -6.22 19.45
C GLN A 390 1.01 -7.38 18.90
N ARG A 391 0.95 -7.55 17.58
CA ARG A 391 0.20 -8.63 16.93
C ARG A 391 0.91 -9.97 16.98
N TYR A 392 2.22 -10.00 16.74
CA TYR A 392 2.96 -11.25 16.50
C TYR A 392 3.92 -11.67 17.61
N GLY A 393 4.24 -10.78 18.55
CA GLY A 393 5.12 -11.06 19.68
C GLY A 393 6.59 -11.34 19.31
N VAL A 394 7.01 -10.98 18.10
CA VAL A 394 8.37 -11.22 17.56
C VAL A 394 9.05 -9.93 17.11
N PRO A 395 10.40 -9.85 17.13
CA PRO A 395 11.13 -8.67 16.65
C PRO A 395 10.74 -8.25 15.23
N ILE A 396 10.73 -6.94 14.98
CA ILE A 396 10.41 -6.37 13.66
C ILE A 396 11.63 -5.64 13.10
N GLY A 397 12.09 -6.08 11.94
CA GLY A 397 13.15 -5.43 11.16
C GLY A 397 12.57 -4.51 10.10
N VAL A 398 13.14 -3.33 9.93
CA VAL A 398 12.74 -2.36 8.90
C VAL A 398 13.97 -1.87 8.13
N ALA A 399 13.90 -1.86 6.80
CA ALA A 399 14.95 -1.34 5.93
C ALA A 399 14.37 -0.25 5.03
N ALA A 400 14.47 1.01 5.46
CA ALA A 400 13.95 2.15 4.73
C ALA A 400 14.94 2.59 3.64
N THR A 401 14.46 2.84 2.42
CA THR A 401 15.31 3.17 1.25
C THR A 401 14.82 4.40 0.48
N GLY A 402 13.79 5.09 0.98
CA GLY A 402 13.12 6.19 0.29
C GLY A 402 13.99 7.43 0.07
N PHE A 403 13.48 8.37 -0.74
CA PHE A 403 14.10 9.67 -1.00
C PHE A 403 13.04 10.77 -1.20
N GLY A 404 13.09 11.82 -0.38
CA GLY A 404 12.17 12.96 -0.40
C GLY A 404 12.00 13.68 -1.74
N GLY A 405 10.75 14.02 -2.09
CA GLY A 405 10.42 14.82 -3.27
C GLY A 405 10.63 14.13 -4.62
N THR A 406 10.66 12.80 -4.66
CA THR A 406 10.89 12.04 -5.89
C THR A 406 9.60 11.63 -6.57
N SER A 407 9.61 11.70 -7.91
CA SER A 407 8.61 11.12 -8.79
C SER A 407 8.97 9.67 -9.10
N VAL A 408 8.00 8.85 -9.51
CA VAL A 408 8.21 7.48 -10.00
C VAL A 408 9.24 7.41 -11.16
N ASN A 409 9.49 8.53 -11.85
CA ASN A 409 10.53 8.67 -12.86
C ASN A 409 11.93 8.35 -12.34
N GLN A 410 12.27 8.80 -11.13
CA GLN A 410 13.59 8.57 -10.53
C GLN A 410 13.78 7.12 -10.06
N TRP A 411 12.69 6.35 -9.97
CA TRP A 411 12.67 4.97 -9.51
C TRP A 411 12.69 3.94 -10.64
N GLN A 412 12.76 4.37 -11.89
CA GLN A 412 12.86 3.46 -13.03
C GLN A 412 14.12 2.58 -12.94
N PRO A 413 14.14 1.38 -13.56
CA PRO A 413 15.22 0.39 -13.37
C PRO A 413 16.65 0.89 -13.66
N ASP A 414 16.79 1.88 -14.54
CA ASP A 414 18.04 2.55 -14.88
C ASP A 414 18.43 3.68 -13.91
N GLY A 415 17.48 4.14 -13.09
CA GLY A 415 17.63 5.19 -12.08
C GLY A 415 18.39 4.73 -10.83
N ASP A 416 19.02 5.68 -10.15
CA ASP A 416 19.88 5.40 -8.99
C ASP A 416 19.08 4.98 -7.75
N LEU A 417 17.83 5.46 -7.59
CA LEU A 417 16.98 5.06 -6.45
C LEU A 417 16.52 3.61 -6.55
N PHE A 418 16.30 3.12 -7.78
CA PHE A 418 16.04 1.70 -8.01
C PHE A 418 17.25 0.85 -7.58
N LYS A 419 18.45 1.22 -8.02
CA LYS A 419 19.70 0.51 -7.64
C LYS A 419 19.93 0.55 -6.13
N TRP A 420 19.64 1.69 -5.49
CA TRP A 420 19.73 1.85 -4.04
C TRP A 420 18.81 0.88 -3.30
N MET A 421 17.53 0.84 -3.69
CA MET A 421 16.56 -0.11 -3.16
C MET A 421 16.98 -1.57 -3.40
N MET A 422 17.41 -1.89 -4.62
CA MET A 422 17.87 -3.24 -4.98
C MET A 422 19.06 -3.69 -4.15
N THR A 423 19.99 -2.78 -3.83
CA THR A 423 21.11 -3.12 -2.94
C THR A 423 20.62 -3.64 -1.59
N ARG A 424 19.52 -3.10 -1.04
CA ARG A 424 18.92 -3.54 0.24
C ARG A 424 18.20 -4.87 0.10
N ILE A 425 17.48 -5.06 -1.00
CA ILE A 425 16.86 -6.33 -1.36
C ILE A 425 17.93 -7.44 -1.48
N GLU A 426 19.04 -7.17 -2.17
CA GLU A 426 20.14 -8.13 -2.37
C GLU A 426 20.86 -8.48 -1.07
N GLN A 427 21.10 -7.51 -0.19
CA GLN A 427 21.76 -7.75 1.10
C GLN A 427 20.90 -8.57 2.07
N LEU A 428 19.58 -8.38 2.06
CA LEU A 428 18.66 -9.22 2.82
C LEU A 428 18.52 -10.61 2.17
N GLY A 429 18.67 -10.67 0.85
CA GLY A 429 18.63 -11.90 0.06
C GLY A 429 17.21 -12.40 -0.20
N PRO A 430 17.07 -13.44 -1.04
CA PRO A 430 15.77 -14.02 -1.38
C PRO A 430 15.02 -14.49 -0.14
N ARG A 431 13.78 -14.03 0.04
CA ARG A 431 12.92 -14.31 1.23
C ARG A 431 13.53 -13.87 2.56
N GLY A 432 14.54 -13.00 2.54
CA GLY A 432 15.12 -12.38 3.74
C GLY A 432 14.26 -11.26 4.34
N PHE A 433 13.13 -10.96 3.72
CA PHE A 433 12.09 -10.05 4.20
C PHE A 433 10.73 -10.51 3.70
N ARG A 434 9.66 -10.01 4.34
CA ARG A 434 8.27 -10.39 4.08
C ARG A 434 7.67 -9.63 2.91
N ALA A 435 7.82 -8.32 2.90
CA ALA A 435 7.22 -7.47 1.87
C ALA A 435 7.95 -6.13 1.73
N LEU A 436 7.75 -5.49 0.57
CA LEU A 436 8.17 -4.13 0.31
C LEU A 436 6.97 -3.17 0.40
N LEU A 437 7.10 -2.10 1.18
CA LEU A 437 6.08 -1.08 1.41
C LEU A 437 6.41 0.18 0.61
N TRP A 438 5.62 0.45 -0.42
CA TRP A 438 5.78 1.60 -1.31
C TRP A 438 4.85 2.74 -0.91
N HIS A 439 5.43 3.90 -0.57
CA HIS A 439 4.67 5.12 -0.26
C HIS A 439 5.19 6.30 -1.09
N GLN A 440 4.57 6.51 -2.25
CA GLN A 440 4.91 7.59 -3.17
C GLN A 440 3.74 7.89 -4.10
N GLY A 441 3.62 9.15 -4.49
CA GLY A 441 2.69 9.63 -5.52
C GLY A 441 2.44 11.13 -5.43
N GLU A 442 2.80 11.77 -4.31
CA GLU A 442 2.56 13.19 -4.05
C GLU A 442 3.36 14.12 -4.98
N SER A 443 4.50 13.65 -5.52
CA SER A 443 5.28 14.36 -6.54
C SER A 443 4.81 14.11 -7.98
N ASP A 444 3.89 13.17 -8.20
CA ASP A 444 3.37 12.79 -9.52
C ASP A 444 1.94 13.28 -9.75
N VAL A 445 1.42 14.17 -8.90
CA VAL A 445 0.01 14.60 -8.95
C VAL A 445 -0.41 15.22 -10.30
N ASP A 446 0.54 15.72 -11.10
CA ASP A 446 0.29 16.26 -12.44
C ASP A 446 0.61 15.27 -13.58
N MET A 447 1.07 14.06 -13.25
CA MET A 447 1.31 12.98 -14.21
C MET A 447 -0.02 12.30 -14.61
N PRO A 448 -0.18 11.90 -15.88
CA PRO A 448 -1.27 11.02 -16.28
C PRO A 448 -1.25 9.70 -15.50
N GLY A 449 -2.41 9.25 -15.02
CA GLY A 449 -2.51 8.03 -14.20
C GLY A 449 -1.98 6.77 -14.90
N ASP A 450 -2.26 6.59 -16.20
CA ASP A 450 -1.75 5.46 -16.96
C ASP A 450 -0.22 5.46 -17.08
N GLU A 451 0.39 6.64 -17.17
CA GLU A 451 1.85 6.78 -17.18
C GLU A 451 2.45 6.38 -15.84
N TYR A 452 1.84 6.82 -14.73
CA TYR A 452 2.24 6.41 -13.38
C TYR A 452 2.12 4.89 -13.18
N PHE A 453 0.98 4.32 -13.57
CA PHE A 453 0.70 2.88 -13.49
C PHE A 453 1.79 2.07 -14.20
N LEU A 454 2.05 2.38 -15.48
CA LEU A 454 3.04 1.65 -16.29
C LEU A 454 4.45 1.78 -15.70
N LYS A 455 4.80 2.97 -15.20
CA LYS A 455 6.11 3.22 -14.60
C LYS A 455 6.29 2.45 -13.30
N LEU A 456 5.32 2.45 -12.39
CA LEU A 456 5.42 1.72 -11.14
C LEU A 456 5.33 0.20 -11.37
N GLN A 457 4.48 -0.27 -12.29
CA GLN A 457 4.45 -1.67 -12.70
C GLN A 457 5.83 -2.14 -13.19
N ARG A 458 6.52 -1.33 -13.99
CA ARG A 458 7.89 -1.62 -14.45
C ARG A 458 8.90 -1.70 -13.32
N VAL A 459 8.83 -0.82 -12.33
CA VAL A 459 9.68 -0.87 -11.12
C VAL A 459 9.46 -2.17 -10.36
N ILE A 460 8.19 -2.52 -10.11
CA ILE A 460 7.82 -3.75 -9.39
C ILE A 460 8.35 -4.98 -10.13
N GLN A 461 8.08 -5.08 -11.43
CA GLN A 461 8.51 -6.23 -12.23
C GLN A 461 10.04 -6.36 -12.27
N ALA A 462 10.76 -5.25 -12.55
CA ALA A 462 12.21 -5.28 -12.60
C ALA A 462 12.83 -5.65 -11.24
N SER A 463 12.21 -5.26 -10.12
CA SER A 463 12.69 -5.65 -8.79
C SER A 463 12.55 -7.15 -8.52
N ARG A 464 11.44 -7.76 -8.98
CA ARG A 464 11.20 -9.20 -8.88
C ARG A 464 12.17 -9.99 -9.76
N ASP A 465 12.41 -9.51 -10.98
CA ASP A 465 13.36 -10.10 -11.91
C ASP A 465 14.80 -10.02 -11.36
N GLY A 466 15.19 -8.87 -10.81
CA GLY A 466 16.52 -8.67 -10.22
C GLY A 466 16.75 -9.48 -8.94
N ALA A 467 15.70 -9.73 -8.16
CA ALA A 467 15.80 -10.49 -6.93
C ALA A 467 15.64 -12.02 -7.09
N ASP A 468 15.16 -12.48 -8.26
CA ASP A 468 14.84 -13.87 -8.56
C ASP A 468 13.79 -14.49 -7.60
N TRP A 469 12.83 -13.68 -7.16
CA TRP A 469 11.63 -14.17 -6.45
C TRP A 469 10.47 -13.17 -6.51
N GLN A 470 9.26 -13.68 -6.31
CA GLN A 470 8.03 -12.88 -6.32
C GLN A 470 7.89 -12.10 -5.01
N ILE A 471 8.61 -10.99 -4.90
CA ILE A 471 8.51 -10.07 -3.77
C ILE A 471 7.05 -9.57 -3.64
N PRO A 472 6.40 -9.72 -2.47
CA PRO A 472 5.15 -9.04 -2.18
C PRO A 472 5.38 -7.52 -2.08
N TRP A 473 4.73 -6.77 -2.95
CA TRP A 473 4.76 -5.31 -2.95
C TRP A 473 3.44 -4.79 -2.42
N PHE A 474 3.47 -3.84 -1.50
CA PHE A 474 2.30 -3.05 -1.13
C PHE A 474 2.44 -1.64 -1.66
N VAL A 475 1.37 -1.09 -2.23
CA VAL A 475 1.34 0.29 -2.75
C VAL A 475 0.31 1.09 -1.97
N ALA A 476 0.74 2.16 -1.29
CA ALA A 476 -0.17 3.08 -0.60
C ALA A 476 -0.92 3.99 -1.57
N GLN A 477 -2.07 4.51 -1.13
CA GLN A 477 -2.68 5.69 -1.72
C GLN A 477 -2.09 6.94 -1.06
N ALA A 478 -1.18 7.58 -1.78
CA ALA A 478 -0.34 8.67 -1.28
C ALA A 478 -0.29 9.80 -2.32
N THR A 479 -1.29 10.68 -2.33
CA THR A 479 -1.41 11.78 -3.29
C THR A 479 -1.72 13.14 -2.67
N TYR A 480 -1.79 13.20 -1.34
CA TYR A 480 -1.95 14.44 -0.59
C TYR A 480 -0.80 15.40 -0.88
N HIS A 481 -1.12 16.57 -1.45
CA HIS A 481 -0.12 17.59 -1.73
C HIS A 481 -0.20 18.76 -0.73
N ASN A 482 -1.40 19.19 -0.38
CA ASN A 482 -1.70 20.20 0.64
C ASN A 482 -3.21 20.21 0.95
N MET A 483 -3.65 21.05 1.89
CA MET A 483 -5.07 21.16 2.25
C MET A 483 -5.99 21.54 1.08
N GLN A 484 -5.48 22.25 0.07
CA GLN A 484 -6.25 22.63 -1.12
C GLN A 484 -6.29 21.53 -2.18
N ARG A 485 -5.31 20.63 -2.16
CA ARG A 485 -5.20 19.44 -3.02
C ARG A 485 -4.91 18.20 -2.15
N PRO A 486 -5.87 17.78 -1.30
CA PRO A 486 -5.67 16.68 -0.36
C PRO A 486 -5.69 15.30 -1.05
N ARG A 487 -6.08 15.28 -2.33
CA ARG A 487 -6.32 14.06 -3.10
C ARG A 487 -6.12 14.37 -4.58
N THR A 488 -5.50 13.44 -5.32
CA THR A 488 -5.39 13.49 -6.79
C THR A 488 -5.91 12.19 -7.41
N ASP A 489 -7.07 12.26 -8.06
CA ASP A 489 -7.78 11.06 -8.55
C ASP A 489 -7.03 10.26 -9.62
N SER A 490 -6.29 10.92 -10.51
CA SER A 490 -5.54 10.24 -11.58
C SER A 490 -4.51 9.25 -11.03
N ILE A 491 -3.68 9.71 -10.08
CA ILE A 491 -2.63 8.88 -9.45
C ILE A 491 -3.25 7.86 -8.50
N ARG A 492 -4.30 8.24 -7.77
CA ARG A 492 -5.03 7.29 -6.91
C ARG A 492 -5.65 6.14 -7.68
N PHE A 493 -6.22 6.42 -8.85
CA PHE A 493 -6.75 5.40 -9.74
C PHE A 493 -5.62 4.49 -10.24
N ALA A 494 -4.46 5.06 -10.60
CA ALA A 494 -3.28 4.28 -11.00
C ALA A 494 -2.78 3.36 -9.87
N GLN A 495 -2.71 3.87 -8.63
CA GLN A 495 -2.36 3.08 -7.44
C GLN A 495 -3.38 1.96 -7.19
N GLN A 496 -4.69 2.26 -7.30
CA GLN A 496 -5.75 1.25 -7.19
C GLN A 496 -5.69 0.19 -8.29
N ARG A 497 -5.37 0.62 -9.52
CA ARG A 497 -5.24 -0.26 -10.68
C ARG A 497 -4.11 -1.28 -10.50
N LEU A 498 -2.99 -0.89 -9.87
CA LEU A 498 -1.93 -1.84 -9.49
C LEU A 498 -2.43 -2.92 -8.54
N TRP A 499 -3.41 -2.62 -7.68
CA TRP A 499 -4.04 -3.61 -6.81
C TRP A 499 -5.02 -4.50 -7.56
N ALA A 500 -5.90 -3.89 -8.36
CA ALA A 500 -6.93 -4.59 -9.12
C ALA A 500 -6.31 -5.63 -10.07
N GLU A 501 -5.26 -5.24 -10.81
CA GLU A 501 -4.57 -6.11 -11.77
C GLU A 501 -3.58 -7.09 -11.09
N GLY A 502 -3.56 -7.19 -9.75
CA GLY A 502 -2.70 -8.11 -9.01
C GLY A 502 -1.19 -7.82 -9.10
N VAL A 503 -0.80 -6.64 -9.57
CA VAL A 503 0.61 -6.21 -9.67
C VAL A 503 1.20 -6.00 -8.27
N ALA A 504 0.43 -5.38 -7.38
CA ALA A 504 0.77 -5.10 -5.99
C ALA A 504 -0.42 -5.36 -5.06
N LEU A 505 -0.15 -5.46 -3.76
CA LEU A 505 -1.13 -5.53 -2.68
C LEU A 505 -1.51 -4.12 -2.22
N ARG A 506 -2.69 -4.01 -1.61
CA ARG A 506 -3.26 -2.74 -1.13
C ARG A 506 -2.53 -2.23 0.11
N GLY A 507 -1.88 -1.07 -0.01
CA GLY A 507 -1.37 -0.29 1.12
C GLY A 507 -2.41 0.69 1.70
N PRO A 508 -2.04 1.46 2.73
CA PRO A 508 -2.94 2.39 3.40
C PRO A 508 -3.32 3.58 2.50
N ASP A 509 -4.50 4.15 2.74
CA ASP A 509 -4.91 5.42 2.14
C ASP A 509 -4.52 6.57 3.08
N THR A 510 -3.34 7.14 2.86
CA THR A 510 -2.80 8.17 3.74
C THR A 510 -3.32 9.56 3.43
N ASP A 511 -4.07 9.74 2.33
CA ASP A 511 -4.77 11.00 2.02
C ASP A 511 -5.89 11.30 3.04
N LEU A 512 -6.34 10.28 3.78
CA LEU A 512 -7.30 10.41 4.88
C LEU A 512 -6.71 11.10 6.12
N LEU A 513 -5.38 11.07 6.27
CA LEU A 513 -4.69 11.68 7.39
C LEU A 513 -4.51 13.18 7.11
N GLN A 514 -5.54 13.98 7.43
CA GLN A 514 -5.55 15.44 7.24
C GLN A 514 -5.47 16.16 8.59
N GLU A 515 -5.57 17.49 8.57
CA GLU A 515 -5.65 18.31 9.80
C GLU A 515 -4.50 18.00 10.76
N ASP A 516 -4.78 17.69 12.03
CA ASP A 516 -3.77 17.49 13.08
C ASP A 516 -2.86 16.26 12.87
N TYR A 517 -3.13 15.44 11.86
CA TYR A 517 -2.22 14.39 11.39
C TYR A 517 -1.10 14.95 10.49
N ARG A 518 -1.20 16.18 9.99
CA ARG A 518 -0.17 16.82 9.14
C ARG A 518 0.72 17.77 9.94
N ASP A 519 1.96 17.92 9.52
CA ASP A 519 2.93 18.83 10.11
C ASP A 519 2.53 20.32 9.91
N LEU A 520 3.29 21.24 10.50
CA LEU A 520 3.04 22.69 10.43
C LEU A 520 1.64 23.09 10.94
N GLY A 521 1.17 22.42 12.00
CA GLY A 521 -0.16 22.65 12.57
C GLY A 521 -1.29 22.27 11.61
N GLY A 522 -1.10 21.19 10.87
CA GLY A 522 -2.07 20.61 9.95
C GLY A 522 -2.08 21.19 8.54
N LYS A 523 -1.08 22.00 8.19
CA LYS A 523 -0.99 22.71 6.91
C LYS A 523 0.05 22.15 5.96
N GLY A 524 1.00 21.37 6.47
CA GLY A 524 2.08 20.83 5.66
C GLY A 524 1.71 19.52 4.97
N ILE A 525 2.67 19.02 4.19
CA ILE A 525 2.54 17.82 3.36
C ILE A 525 2.98 16.55 4.12
N HIS A 526 3.83 16.70 5.14
CA HIS A 526 4.34 15.59 5.92
C HIS A 526 3.48 15.35 7.16
N PHE A 527 3.80 14.31 7.91
CA PHE A 527 3.01 13.92 9.08
C PHE A 527 3.52 14.56 10.37
N SER A 528 2.59 14.97 11.23
CA SER A 528 2.85 15.28 12.64
C SER A 528 3.19 13.98 13.40
N PRO A 529 3.65 14.04 14.66
CA PRO A 529 3.86 12.82 15.46
C PRO A 529 2.60 11.94 15.57
N LYS A 530 1.42 12.57 15.68
CA LYS A 530 0.13 11.88 15.67
C LYS A 530 -0.13 11.21 14.31
N GLY A 531 0.19 11.90 13.21
CA GLY A 531 0.14 11.38 11.85
C GLY A 531 1.04 10.17 11.65
N LEU A 532 2.31 10.25 12.09
CA LEU A 532 3.28 9.17 11.98
C LEU A 532 2.83 7.91 12.74
N GLN A 533 2.28 8.09 13.94
CA GLN A 533 1.69 6.98 14.69
C GLN A 533 0.56 6.32 13.90
N LYS A 534 -0.42 7.09 13.45
CA LYS A 534 -1.57 6.54 12.73
C LYS A 534 -1.17 5.93 11.39
N HIS A 535 -0.20 6.53 10.69
CA HIS A 535 0.37 6.02 9.45
C HIS A 535 1.00 4.64 9.65
N GLY A 536 1.78 4.45 10.71
CA GLY A 536 2.38 3.16 11.05
C GLY A 536 1.34 2.08 11.38
N GLU A 537 0.31 2.43 12.15
CA GLU A 537 -0.82 1.55 12.45
C GLU A 537 -1.58 1.12 11.18
N MET A 538 -1.89 2.07 10.29
CA MET A 538 -2.58 1.77 9.02
C MET A 538 -1.75 0.86 8.11
N TRP A 539 -0.42 1.02 8.10
CA TRP A 539 0.46 0.09 7.39
C TRP A 539 0.42 -1.31 8.01
N ALA A 540 0.49 -1.42 9.33
CA ALA A 540 0.42 -2.71 10.02
C ALA A 540 -0.92 -3.43 9.76
N GLU A 541 -2.03 -2.70 9.76
CA GLU A 541 -3.37 -3.20 9.40
C GLU A 541 -3.41 -3.78 7.98
N CYS A 542 -2.79 -3.11 7.00
CA CYS A 542 -2.78 -3.55 5.60
C CYS A 542 -1.86 -4.77 5.37
N VAL A 543 -0.72 -4.82 6.06
CA VAL A 543 0.30 -5.87 5.88
C VAL A 543 -0.05 -7.16 6.61
N ALA A 544 -0.72 -7.05 7.76
CA ALA A 544 -0.99 -8.20 8.61
C ALA A 544 -1.72 -9.37 7.93
N PRO A 545 -2.73 -9.18 7.06
CA PRO A 545 -3.38 -10.29 6.36
C PRO A 545 -2.44 -11.16 5.53
N LEU A 546 -1.42 -10.58 4.89
CA LEU A 546 -0.40 -11.35 4.16
C LEU A 546 0.42 -12.20 5.12
N VAL A 547 0.87 -11.61 6.23
CA VAL A 547 1.65 -12.32 7.25
C VAL A 547 0.83 -13.46 7.84
N ASP A 548 -0.44 -13.23 8.16
CA ASP A 548 -1.32 -14.27 8.68
C ASP A 548 -1.49 -15.42 7.67
N LEU A 549 -1.67 -15.10 6.40
CA LEU A 549 -1.81 -16.09 5.32
C LEU A 549 -0.55 -16.95 5.17
N GLU A 550 0.62 -16.32 5.08
CA GLU A 550 1.89 -17.03 4.86
C GLU A 550 2.29 -17.89 6.06
N LEU A 551 1.90 -17.50 7.27
CA LEU A 551 2.18 -18.26 8.49
C LEU A 551 1.11 -19.33 8.78
N GLY A 552 0.09 -19.47 7.94
CA GLY A 552 -1.03 -20.37 8.20
C GLY A 552 -1.85 -20.00 9.45
N LEU A 553 -1.74 -18.74 9.89
CA LEU A 553 -2.57 -18.16 10.94
C LEU A 553 -3.99 -17.85 10.45
N THR A 554 -4.25 -18.01 9.14
CA THR A 554 -5.57 -18.05 8.52
C THR A 554 -6.44 -19.25 8.92
N ASN A 555 -6.11 -19.90 10.05
CA ASN A 555 -7.06 -20.64 10.89
C ASN A 555 -7.64 -19.76 12.01
N LYS A 556 -7.82 -18.46 11.76
CA LYS A 556 -8.82 -17.66 12.46
C LYS A 556 -9.72 -16.91 11.47
N PRO A 557 -11.01 -16.82 11.79
CA PRO A 557 -12.07 -16.58 10.83
C PRO A 557 -11.95 -15.19 10.22
N ASN A 558 -12.44 -15.05 8.99
CA ASN A 558 -12.79 -13.78 8.35
C ASN A 558 -13.30 -12.76 9.40
N ALA A 559 -12.95 -11.47 9.30
CA ALA A 559 -13.52 -10.45 10.19
C ALA A 559 -15.06 -10.34 10.06
N LEU A 560 -15.61 -10.96 9.01
CA LEU A 560 -17.03 -11.23 8.76
C LEU A 560 -17.48 -12.62 9.18
N ALA A 561 -16.70 -13.34 9.99
CA ALA A 561 -17.19 -14.57 10.56
C ALA A 561 -18.27 -14.25 11.58
N PRO A 562 -19.41 -14.96 11.51
CA PRO A 562 -20.42 -14.82 12.52
C PRO A 562 -19.80 -15.13 13.89
N VAL A 563 -19.97 -14.22 14.85
CA VAL A 563 -19.72 -14.50 16.28
C VAL A 563 -20.77 -15.47 16.78
N THR A 564 -22.01 -15.27 16.34
CA THR A 564 -23.17 -16.11 16.65
C THR A 564 -24.16 -16.07 15.50
N ALA A 565 -24.74 -17.22 15.16
CA ALA A 565 -25.92 -17.31 14.32
C ALA A 565 -26.90 -18.30 14.98
N GLU A 566 -28.13 -17.88 15.22
CA GLU A 566 -29.12 -18.69 15.94
C GLU A 566 -30.53 -18.48 15.38
N GLN A 567 -31.38 -19.50 15.51
CA GLN A 567 -32.80 -19.36 15.17
C GLN A 567 -33.44 -18.24 15.98
N TRP A 568 -34.41 -17.56 15.38
CA TRP A 568 -35.13 -16.45 16.02
C TRP A 568 -36.65 -16.67 15.94
N PRO A 569 -37.20 -17.65 16.69
CA PRO A 569 -38.61 -18.04 16.60
C PRO A 569 -39.58 -16.91 16.98
N GLU A 570 -39.14 -15.94 17.79
CA GLU A 570 -39.95 -14.78 18.14
C GLU A 570 -40.29 -13.91 16.93
N ALA A 571 -39.43 -13.90 15.90
CA ALA A 571 -39.66 -13.16 14.66
C ALA A 571 -40.51 -13.93 13.64
N ASP A 572 -40.54 -15.28 13.71
CA ASP A 572 -41.40 -16.12 12.84
C ASP A 572 -42.87 -15.68 12.89
N VAL A 573 -43.31 -15.12 14.03
CA VAL A 573 -44.68 -14.61 14.22
C VAL A 573 -45.10 -13.62 13.12
N LEU A 574 -44.16 -12.87 12.53
CA LEU A 574 -44.44 -11.90 11.48
C LEU A 574 -45.29 -12.51 10.35
N PHE A 575 -44.87 -13.68 9.87
CA PHE A 575 -45.49 -14.38 8.74
C PHE A 575 -46.77 -15.13 9.11
N HIS A 576 -47.16 -15.13 10.39
CA HIS A 576 -48.41 -15.70 10.88
C HIS A 576 -49.47 -14.64 11.24
N ARG A 577 -49.19 -13.35 11.04
CA ARG A 577 -50.12 -12.25 11.42
C ARG A 577 -51.30 -12.10 10.47
N ASP A 578 -51.13 -12.48 9.20
CA ASP A 578 -52.21 -12.48 8.23
C ASP A 578 -52.85 -13.88 8.15
N PRO A 579 -54.07 -14.08 8.67
CA PRO A 579 -54.72 -15.40 8.66
C PRO A 579 -55.16 -15.84 7.26
N GLN A 580 -55.11 -14.95 6.26
CA GLN A 580 -55.46 -15.27 4.88
C GLN A 580 -54.26 -15.78 4.07
N TRP A 581 -53.04 -15.74 4.63
CA TRP A 581 -51.82 -16.21 3.99
C TRP A 581 -51.19 -17.33 4.82
N LEU A 582 -51.15 -18.54 4.26
CA LEU A 582 -50.74 -19.76 4.96
C LEU A 582 -49.36 -20.27 4.57
N GLY A 583 -48.46 -19.34 4.23
CA GLY A 583 -47.06 -19.63 3.93
C GLY A 583 -46.71 -19.52 2.44
N GLY A 584 -45.42 -19.36 2.19
CA GLY A 584 -44.82 -19.27 0.87
C GLY A 584 -43.29 -19.27 0.94
N ASP A 585 -42.64 -19.28 -0.21
CA ASP A 585 -41.18 -19.35 -0.37
C ASP A 585 -40.57 -18.10 -1.05
N ASP A 586 -39.32 -18.20 -1.49
CA ASP A 586 -38.41 -17.10 -1.86
C ASP A 586 -38.09 -16.13 -0.71
N ALA A 587 -39.08 -15.37 -0.25
CA ALA A 587 -38.97 -14.35 0.79
C ALA A 587 -37.86 -13.31 0.55
N TYR A 588 -37.82 -12.70 -0.63
CA TYR A 588 -36.99 -11.51 -0.86
C TYR A 588 -37.60 -10.30 -0.15
N SER A 589 -36.78 -9.41 0.41
CA SER A 589 -37.25 -8.20 1.07
C SER A 589 -36.60 -6.94 0.50
N LEU A 590 -37.33 -5.83 0.55
CA LEU A 590 -36.88 -4.52 0.10
C LEU A 590 -37.47 -3.42 0.99
N ASP A 591 -36.61 -2.56 1.52
CA ASP A 591 -37.03 -1.35 2.22
C ASP A 591 -37.69 -0.37 1.24
N LEU A 592 -38.94 -0.01 1.51
CA LEU A 592 -39.68 1.01 0.76
C LEU A 592 -39.56 2.40 1.40
N GLY A 593 -38.94 2.51 2.58
CA GLY A 593 -38.90 3.72 3.39
C GLY A 593 -40.09 3.83 4.34
N ASP A 594 -40.07 4.85 5.20
CA ASP A 594 -41.15 5.17 6.16
C ASP A 594 -41.59 3.99 7.05
N GLY A 595 -40.66 3.10 7.39
CA GLY A 595 -40.94 1.92 8.20
C GLY A 595 -41.68 0.81 7.46
N ARG A 596 -41.71 0.83 6.12
CA ARG A 596 -42.35 -0.20 5.29
C ARG A 596 -41.31 -1.07 4.61
N VAL A 597 -41.48 -2.39 4.75
CA VAL A 597 -40.68 -3.39 4.02
C VAL A 597 -41.62 -4.21 3.15
N ALA A 598 -41.33 -4.29 1.85
CA ALA A 598 -41.99 -5.21 0.94
C ALA A 598 -41.31 -6.57 1.02
N TRP A 599 -42.10 -7.63 1.11
CA TRP A 599 -41.66 -9.02 1.02
C TRP A 599 -42.24 -9.64 -0.24
N PHE A 600 -41.40 -10.17 -1.12
CA PHE A 600 -41.79 -10.83 -2.36
C PHE A 600 -41.66 -12.34 -2.18
N PHE A 601 -42.78 -13.05 -2.35
CA PHE A 601 -42.87 -14.49 -2.19
C PHE A 601 -43.18 -15.17 -3.53
N GLY A 602 -42.65 -16.37 -3.70
CA GLY A 602 -43.01 -17.28 -4.77
C GLY A 602 -44.34 -17.98 -4.49
N ASP A 603 -44.36 -19.29 -4.65
CA ASP A 603 -45.57 -20.09 -4.47
C ASP A 603 -46.12 -19.90 -3.05
N SER A 604 -47.40 -19.50 -2.94
CA SER A 604 -48.00 -19.04 -1.69
C SER A 604 -49.42 -19.57 -1.52
N PHE A 605 -49.73 -20.13 -0.34
CA PHE A 605 -51.09 -20.57 0.00
C PHE A 605 -51.93 -19.39 0.51
N VAL A 606 -53.06 -19.11 -0.16
CA VAL A 606 -53.92 -17.97 0.14
C VAL A 606 -55.40 -18.34 0.24
N GLU A 607 -56.16 -17.48 0.92
CA GLU A 607 -57.62 -17.57 1.11
C GLU A 607 -58.11 -18.96 1.57
N PRO A 608 -57.72 -19.39 2.77
CA PRO A 608 -58.16 -20.67 3.30
C PRO A 608 -59.67 -20.68 3.53
N THR A 609 -60.35 -21.75 3.07
CA THR A 609 -61.77 -21.96 3.39
C THR A 609 -62.02 -22.22 4.87
N THR A 610 -61.02 -22.73 5.60
CA THR A 610 -61.05 -22.94 7.05
C THR A 610 -59.82 -22.27 7.66
N PRO A 611 -59.96 -21.32 8.61
CA PRO A 611 -58.83 -20.56 9.15
C PRO A 611 -57.70 -21.45 9.66
N GLY A 612 -56.47 -21.22 9.18
CA GLY A 612 -55.28 -21.97 9.57
C GLY A 612 -55.10 -23.33 8.88
N GLU A 613 -56.02 -23.76 8.00
CA GLU A 613 -55.86 -25.01 7.25
C GLU A 613 -55.48 -24.73 5.79
N ARG A 614 -54.38 -25.34 5.33
CA ARG A 614 -53.99 -25.29 3.91
C ARG A 614 -54.96 -26.05 3.00
N ARG A 615 -55.67 -27.05 3.54
CA ARG A 615 -56.71 -27.77 2.79
C ARG A 615 -57.83 -26.78 2.42
N GLY A 616 -58.03 -26.58 1.11
CA GLY A 616 -58.99 -25.62 0.59
C GLY A 616 -58.45 -24.20 0.38
N THR A 617 -57.13 -23.99 0.45
CA THR A 617 -56.48 -22.78 -0.06
C THR A 617 -56.30 -22.83 -1.57
N THR A 618 -55.98 -21.67 -2.17
CA THR A 618 -55.43 -21.58 -3.53
C THR A 618 -53.92 -21.33 -3.42
N MET A 619 -53.11 -22.00 -4.25
CA MET A 619 -51.69 -21.70 -4.37
C MET A 619 -51.48 -20.73 -5.54
N VAL A 620 -51.13 -19.48 -5.22
CA VAL A 620 -50.71 -18.49 -6.22
C VAL A 620 -49.21 -18.57 -6.43
N ARG A 621 -48.71 -18.20 -7.60
CA ARG A 621 -47.29 -18.36 -7.98
C ARG A 621 -46.38 -17.21 -7.53
N ASN A 622 -46.98 -16.12 -7.10
CA ASN A 622 -46.30 -15.06 -6.37
C ASN A 622 -47.30 -14.24 -5.56
N SER A 623 -46.83 -13.73 -4.42
CA SER A 623 -47.57 -12.81 -3.55
C SER A 623 -46.63 -11.76 -2.94
N VAL A 624 -47.19 -10.66 -2.44
CA VAL A 624 -46.41 -9.59 -1.78
C VAL A 624 -46.92 -9.33 -0.38
N GLY A 625 -46.03 -9.35 0.61
CA GLY A 625 -46.29 -8.91 1.98
C GLY A 625 -45.84 -7.47 2.18
N ILE A 626 -46.63 -6.68 2.92
CA ILE A 626 -46.19 -5.40 3.46
C ILE A 626 -46.02 -5.53 4.97
N GLN A 627 -44.78 -5.40 5.41
CA GLN A 627 -44.42 -5.23 6.81
C GLN A 627 -44.45 -3.73 7.17
N THR A 628 -45.05 -3.39 8.31
CA THR A 628 -45.04 -2.02 8.88
C THR A 628 -44.38 -2.02 10.25
N GLY A 629 -43.25 -1.31 10.37
CA GLY A 629 -42.27 -1.38 11.46
C GLY A 629 -41.08 -2.27 11.08
N TYR A 630 -39.85 -1.90 11.45
CA TYR A 630 -38.64 -2.64 11.07
C TYR A 630 -38.30 -3.84 11.98
N ASP A 631 -38.88 -3.92 13.18
CA ASP A 631 -38.66 -5.07 14.09
C ASP A 631 -39.70 -6.18 13.81
N PRO A 632 -39.32 -7.33 13.23
CA PRO A 632 -40.27 -8.38 12.84
C PRO A 632 -41.02 -8.99 14.03
N THR A 633 -40.51 -8.86 15.27
CA THR A 633 -41.20 -9.38 16.47
C THR A 633 -42.41 -8.55 16.85
N THR A 634 -42.47 -7.28 16.41
CA THR A 634 -43.55 -6.33 16.74
C THR A 634 -44.27 -5.77 15.52
N ALA A 635 -43.66 -5.82 14.34
CA ALA A 635 -44.16 -5.22 13.09
C ALA A 635 -45.46 -5.86 12.57
N GLN A 636 -46.37 -5.03 12.06
CA GLN A 636 -47.58 -5.54 11.40
C GLN A 636 -47.21 -6.17 10.06
N PHE A 637 -48.00 -7.14 9.60
CA PHE A 637 -47.81 -7.78 8.31
C PHE A 637 -49.17 -8.03 7.65
N LYS A 638 -49.26 -7.77 6.35
CA LYS A 638 -50.42 -8.09 5.52
C LYS A 638 -49.94 -8.54 4.14
N ALA A 639 -50.47 -9.65 3.66
CA ALA A 639 -50.17 -10.20 2.34
C ALA A 639 -51.20 -9.75 1.29
N TYR A 640 -50.75 -9.74 0.05
CA TYR A 640 -51.49 -9.26 -1.12
C TYR A 640 -51.24 -10.19 -2.30
N TRP A 641 -52.33 -10.51 -2.99
CA TRP A 641 -52.40 -11.25 -4.26
C TRP A 641 -53.49 -10.59 -5.11
N SER A 642 -53.70 -11.08 -6.32
CA SER A 642 -54.73 -10.56 -7.22
C SER A 642 -55.93 -11.50 -7.31
N HIS A 643 -56.96 -11.11 -8.05
CA HIS A 643 -58.12 -11.95 -8.34
C HIS A 643 -58.44 -11.97 -9.82
N GLN A 644 -58.68 -13.17 -10.35
CA GLN A 644 -59.32 -13.35 -11.63
C GLN A 644 -60.80 -13.70 -11.41
N GLY A 645 -61.65 -12.68 -11.42
CA GLY A 645 -63.04 -12.80 -11.01
C GLY A 645 -63.16 -13.00 -9.50
N GLN A 646 -63.65 -14.15 -9.05
CA GLN A 646 -63.75 -14.50 -7.62
C GLN A 646 -62.64 -15.45 -7.15
N ARG A 647 -61.70 -15.84 -8.01
CA ARG A 647 -60.63 -16.77 -7.67
C ARG A 647 -59.34 -16.01 -7.38
N PRO A 648 -58.59 -16.35 -6.32
CA PRO A 648 -57.24 -15.85 -6.13
C PRO A 648 -56.36 -16.15 -7.33
N SER A 649 -55.49 -15.21 -7.68
CA SER A 649 -54.48 -15.32 -8.73
C SER A 649 -53.20 -14.61 -8.31
N SER A 650 -52.08 -14.96 -8.95
CA SER A 650 -50.78 -14.34 -8.71
C SER A 650 -50.82 -12.82 -8.86
N LEU A 651 -50.06 -12.10 -8.04
CA LEU A 651 -50.00 -10.64 -8.10
C LEU A 651 -49.42 -10.17 -9.45
N ILE A 652 -48.31 -10.80 -9.87
CA ILE A 652 -47.75 -10.72 -11.20
C ILE A 652 -48.38 -11.87 -12.00
N PRO A 653 -49.24 -11.56 -12.98
CA PRO A 653 -49.96 -12.58 -13.72
C PRO A 653 -49.03 -13.48 -14.52
N GLU A 654 -49.43 -14.74 -14.70
CA GLU A 654 -48.77 -15.72 -15.55
C GLU A 654 -48.77 -15.31 -17.03
N ASP A 655 -47.92 -15.96 -17.83
CA ASP A 655 -47.88 -15.88 -19.30
C ASP A 655 -48.05 -17.29 -19.90
N GLY A 656 -49.31 -17.64 -20.17
CA GLY A 656 -49.70 -18.99 -20.58
C GLY A 656 -49.43 -19.99 -19.45
N GLU A 657 -48.59 -20.99 -19.73
CA GLU A 657 -48.15 -21.99 -18.75
C GLU A 657 -46.99 -21.48 -17.86
N ASN A 658 -46.41 -20.32 -18.17
CA ASN A 658 -45.26 -19.81 -17.45
C ASN A 658 -45.68 -18.89 -16.31
N PHE A 659 -45.09 -19.10 -15.15
CA PHE A 659 -45.21 -18.23 -13.99
C PHE A 659 -43.86 -17.56 -13.66
N TYR A 660 -43.92 -16.59 -12.76
CA TYR A 660 -42.79 -15.75 -12.36
C TYR A 660 -42.56 -15.88 -10.86
N TRP A 661 -41.38 -16.38 -10.50
CA TRP A 661 -40.89 -16.38 -9.12
C TRP A 661 -40.00 -15.16 -8.87
N PRO A 662 -40.22 -14.43 -7.77
CA PRO A 662 -39.40 -13.30 -7.40
C PRO A 662 -37.90 -13.61 -7.37
N GLY A 663 -37.12 -12.71 -7.93
CA GLY A 663 -35.68 -12.65 -7.77
C GLY A 663 -35.29 -11.33 -7.10
N GLY A 664 -34.10 -10.83 -7.42
CA GLY A 664 -33.62 -9.56 -6.89
C GLY A 664 -34.50 -8.38 -7.28
N SER A 665 -34.70 -7.47 -6.32
CA SER A 665 -35.44 -6.24 -6.51
C SER A 665 -34.67 -5.03 -6.00
N VAL A 666 -34.90 -3.85 -6.59
CA VAL A 666 -34.31 -2.59 -6.14
C VAL A 666 -35.24 -1.40 -6.38
N LEU A 667 -35.19 -0.41 -5.48
CA LEU A 667 -35.95 0.82 -5.58
C LEU A 667 -35.19 1.85 -6.46
N LEU A 668 -35.81 2.28 -7.55
CA LEU A 668 -35.30 3.25 -8.52
C LEU A 668 -36.35 4.33 -8.74
N ASP A 669 -36.03 5.57 -8.36
CA ASP A 669 -36.86 6.76 -8.62
C ASP A 669 -38.34 6.58 -8.22
N GLY A 670 -38.57 5.97 -7.04
CA GLY A 670 -39.91 5.71 -6.49
C GLY A 670 -40.62 4.49 -7.07
N LYS A 671 -39.94 3.67 -7.89
CA LYS A 671 -40.47 2.44 -8.49
C LYS A 671 -39.61 1.25 -8.11
N VAL A 672 -40.21 0.07 -7.97
CA VAL A 672 -39.44 -1.15 -7.74
C VAL A 672 -39.20 -1.84 -9.08
N LEU A 673 -37.93 -1.99 -9.46
CA LEU A 673 -37.53 -2.92 -10.50
C LEU A 673 -37.31 -4.29 -9.85
N MET A 674 -37.99 -5.31 -10.34
CA MET A 674 -37.78 -6.69 -9.89
C MET A 674 -37.49 -7.59 -11.09
N LEU A 675 -36.44 -8.39 -10.97
CA LEU A 675 -36.17 -9.47 -11.90
C LEU A 675 -36.75 -10.77 -11.35
N SER A 676 -37.13 -11.68 -12.22
CA SER A 676 -37.85 -12.89 -11.84
C SER A 676 -37.34 -14.10 -12.60
N MET A 677 -37.32 -15.25 -11.95
CA MET A 677 -37.16 -16.53 -12.64
C MET A 677 -38.47 -16.88 -13.32
N ARG A 678 -38.40 -17.31 -14.58
CA ARG A 678 -39.56 -17.78 -15.33
C ARG A 678 -39.55 -19.30 -15.32
N ALA A 679 -40.66 -19.91 -14.92
CA ALA A 679 -40.77 -21.35 -14.78
C ALA A 679 -42.17 -21.85 -15.18
N ARG A 680 -42.30 -23.16 -15.37
CA ARG A 680 -43.59 -23.84 -15.56
C ARG A 680 -43.59 -25.20 -14.89
N ASP A 681 -44.77 -25.74 -14.64
CA ASP A 681 -44.92 -27.07 -14.04
C ASP A 681 -44.33 -28.14 -14.96
N ALA A 682 -43.42 -28.97 -14.43
CA ALA A 682 -42.91 -30.14 -15.12
C ALA A 682 -43.76 -31.38 -14.79
N ASN A 683 -44.30 -31.45 -13.57
CA ASN A 683 -45.27 -32.47 -13.15
C ASN A 683 -46.12 -31.98 -11.96
N ALA A 684 -46.95 -32.85 -11.40
CA ALA A 684 -47.86 -32.54 -10.30
C ALA A 684 -47.24 -32.57 -8.88
N ASP A 685 -45.99 -33.01 -8.73
CA ASP A 685 -45.29 -33.20 -7.44
C ASP A 685 -44.32 -32.05 -7.13
N LEU A 686 -44.74 -30.81 -7.42
CA LEU A 686 -43.92 -29.60 -7.24
C LEU A 686 -42.62 -29.56 -8.07
N ASN A 687 -42.46 -30.42 -9.09
CA ASN A 687 -41.35 -30.26 -10.03
C ASN A 687 -41.68 -29.20 -11.08
N PHE A 688 -40.67 -28.44 -11.42
CA PHE A 688 -40.73 -27.38 -12.42
C PHE A 688 -39.55 -27.47 -13.37
N GLU A 689 -39.64 -26.75 -14.47
CA GLU A 689 -38.49 -26.40 -15.29
C GLU A 689 -38.42 -24.89 -15.48
N THR A 690 -37.20 -24.35 -15.45
CA THR A 690 -36.96 -22.94 -15.71
C THR A 690 -36.96 -22.69 -17.21
N THR A 691 -37.76 -21.74 -17.66
CA THR A 691 -37.91 -21.37 -19.08
C THR A 691 -37.19 -20.07 -19.42
N GLY A 692 -36.58 -19.40 -18.44
CA GLY A 692 -35.76 -18.21 -18.62
C GLY A 692 -35.89 -17.23 -17.46
N TRP A 693 -35.85 -15.95 -17.77
CA TRP A 693 -36.00 -14.85 -16.82
C TRP A 693 -37.02 -13.83 -17.31
N GLY A 694 -37.51 -12.99 -16.39
CA GLY A 694 -38.43 -11.90 -16.66
C GLY A 694 -38.12 -10.68 -15.79
N ALA A 695 -38.79 -9.57 -16.07
CA ALA A 695 -38.66 -8.36 -15.29
C ALA A 695 -40.00 -7.61 -15.21
N VAL A 696 -40.23 -6.96 -14.08
CA VAL A 696 -41.37 -6.06 -13.86
C VAL A 696 -40.91 -4.75 -13.25
N LEU A 697 -41.57 -3.66 -13.64
CA LEU A 697 -41.49 -2.38 -12.97
C LEU A 697 -42.79 -2.14 -12.22
N LEU A 698 -42.69 -2.00 -10.90
CA LEU A 698 -43.81 -1.77 -9.99
C LEU A 698 -43.83 -0.29 -9.60
N ASP A 699 -44.93 0.38 -9.91
CA ASP A 699 -45.13 1.81 -9.68
C ASP A 699 -46.31 2.03 -8.73
N GLN A 700 -46.42 3.24 -8.17
CA GLN A 700 -47.40 3.59 -7.13
C GLN A 700 -47.24 2.76 -5.84
N ILE A 701 -46.00 2.48 -5.47
CA ILE A 701 -45.65 1.60 -4.33
C ILE A 701 -46.11 2.12 -2.96
N ASP A 702 -46.48 3.41 -2.89
CA ASP A 702 -47.10 4.01 -1.71
C ASP A 702 -48.50 3.44 -1.42
N LEU A 703 -49.19 2.92 -2.43
CA LEU A 703 -50.47 2.24 -2.29
C LEU A 703 -50.30 0.79 -1.80
N PRO A 704 -51.39 0.13 -1.36
CA PRO A 704 -51.41 -1.31 -1.18
C PRO A 704 -51.01 -2.07 -2.47
N PRO A 705 -50.29 -3.21 -2.39
CA PRO A 705 -49.80 -3.94 -3.58
C PRO A 705 -50.84 -4.38 -4.59
N ASP A 706 -52.06 -4.67 -4.17
CA ASP A 706 -53.20 -4.97 -5.06
C ASP A 706 -53.65 -3.78 -5.92
N GLN A 707 -53.09 -2.59 -5.67
CA GLN A 707 -53.32 -1.36 -6.42
C GLN A 707 -52.05 -0.87 -7.15
N TRP A 708 -50.93 -1.59 -7.05
CA TRP A 708 -49.71 -1.22 -7.76
C TRP A 708 -49.91 -1.31 -9.26
N LYS A 709 -49.26 -0.39 -9.98
CA LYS A 709 -49.18 -0.48 -11.44
C LYS A 709 -48.02 -1.39 -11.80
N ILE A 710 -48.36 -2.59 -12.28
CA ILE A 710 -47.39 -3.61 -12.68
C ILE A 710 -47.17 -3.54 -14.19
N GLN A 711 -45.94 -3.23 -14.60
CA GLN A 711 -45.52 -3.24 -16.00
C GLN A 711 -44.52 -4.38 -16.22
N LYS A 712 -44.90 -5.40 -17.01
CA LYS A 712 -43.94 -6.39 -17.52
C LYS A 712 -43.01 -5.73 -18.54
N LEU A 713 -41.71 -5.98 -18.44
CA LEU A 713 -40.69 -5.40 -19.32
C LEU A 713 -40.24 -6.42 -20.37
N ASP A 714 -39.87 -5.90 -21.54
CA ASP A 714 -39.20 -6.70 -22.58
C ASP A 714 -37.78 -7.01 -22.12
N VAL A 715 -37.41 -8.30 -22.12
CA VAL A 715 -36.11 -8.76 -21.65
C VAL A 715 -35.36 -9.51 -22.75
N PRO A 716 -34.07 -9.16 -23.01
CA PRO A 716 -33.27 -9.88 -23.98
C PRO A 716 -32.99 -11.30 -23.49
N GLN A 717 -33.26 -12.29 -24.35
CA GLN A 717 -32.91 -13.68 -24.07
C GLN A 717 -31.40 -13.88 -24.22
N ASN A 718 -30.84 -14.81 -23.44
CA ASN A 718 -29.42 -15.19 -23.53
C ASN A 718 -29.31 -16.67 -23.94
N ASP A 719 -28.30 -16.99 -24.76
CA ASP A 719 -28.08 -18.34 -25.29
C ASP A 719 -27.36 -19.28 -24.31
N PHE A 720 -27.17 -18.83 -23.07
CA PHE A 720 -26.31 -19.49 -22.07
C PHE A 720 -27.09 -20.04 -20.87
N GLU A 721 -28.43 -20.05 -20.94
CA GLU A 721 -29.33 -20.52 -19.89
C GLU A 721 -29.09 -19.84 -18.53
N VAL A 722 -28.64 -18.58 -18.55
CA VAL A 722 -28.46 -17.80 -17.32
C VAL A 722 -29.82 -17.30 -16.83
N LEU A 723 -30.11 -17.56 -15.56
CA LEU A 723 -31.28 -17.03 -14.87
C LEU A 723 -30.93 -15.65 -14.31
N VAL A 724 -31.16 -14.63 -15.13
CA VAL A 724 -30.77 -13.25 -14.82
C VAL A 724 -31.58 -12.73 -13.63
N GLY A 725 -30.88 -12.23 -12.62
CA GLY A 725 -31.50 -11.69 -11.40
C GLY A 725 -32.05 -12.74 -10.45
N SER A 726 -31.66 -14.01 -10.59
CA SER A 726 -32.03 -15.08 -9.64
C SER A 726 -31.36 -14.95 -8.26
N GLY A 727 -30.47 -13.97 -8.07
CA GLY A 727 -29.89 -13.54 -6.80
C GLY A 727 -30.31 -12.10 -6.46
N SER A 728 -29.45 -11.31 -5.81
CA SER A 728 -29.75 -9.89 -5.52
C SER A 728 -29.58 -8.96 -6.72
N LEU A 729 -30.35 -7.87 -6.69
CA LEU A 729 -30.06 -6.64 -7.42
C LEU A 729 -29.37 -5.64 -6.49
N VAL A 730 -28.32 -4.99 -6.97
CA VAL A 730 -27.58 -3.97 -6.22
C VAL A 730 -27.40 -2.73 -7.08
N CYS A 731 -27.73 -1.56 -6.54
CA CYS A 731 -27.38 -0.28 -7.15
C CYS A 731 -26.02 0.18 -6.65
N GLU A 732 -25.09 0.45 -7.57
CA GLU A 732 -23.80 1.07 -7.25
C GLU A 732 -23.38 2.05 -8.35
N GLY A 733 -23.15 3.30 -7.95
CA GLY A 733 -22.89 4.39 -8.89
C GLY A 733 -24.03 4.55 -9.91
N ASP A 734 -23.66 4.62 -11.19
CA ASP A 734 -24.59 4.82 -12.31
C ASP A 734 -25.16 3.51 -12.87
N PHE A 735 -25.04 2.39 -12.15
CA PHE A 735 -25.44 1.07 -12.66
C PHE A 735 -26.30 0.29 -11.65
N VAL A 736 -27.17 -0.55 -12.21
CA VAL A 736 -27.87 -1.63 -11.50
C VAL A 736 -27.18 -2.94 -11.89
N TYR A 737 -26.76 -3.70 -10.89
CA TYR A 737 -26.10 -5.00 -11.03
C TYR A 737 -27.04 -6.10 -10.62
N ALA A 738 -27.14 -7.18 -11.40
CA ALA A 738 -27.89 -8.37 -11.07
C ALA A 738 -26.95 -9.57 -10.93
N PHE A 739 -26.94 -10.17 -9.74
CA PHE A 739 -26.28 -11.44 -9.50
C PHE A 739 -27.17 -12.56 -10.06
N SER A 740 -26.61 -13.37 -10.93
CA SER A 740 -27.38 -14.27 -11.78
C SER A 740 -26.79 -15.69 -11.77
N HIS A 741 -27.64 -16.69 -11.67
CA HIS A 741 -27.21 -18.08 -11.63
C HIS A 741 -26.92 -18.62 -13.04
N SER A 742 -25.79 -19.31 -13.16
CA SER A 742 -25.43 -20.15 -14.31
C SER A 742 -25.02 -21.55 -13.84
N LYS A 743 -25.00 -22.52 -14.76
CA LYS A 743 -24.51 -23.88 -14.46
C LYS A 743 -23.06 -23.93 -13.94
N ARG A 744 -22.26 -22.88 -14.20
CA ARG A 744 -20.85 -22.79 -13.79
C ARG A 744 -20.63 -22.08 -12.45
N GLY A 745 -21.66 -21.42 -11.92
CA GLY A 745 -21.57 -20.54 -10.75
C GLY A 745 -22.34 -19.24 -10.97
N THR A 746 -22.07 -18.23 -10.14
CA THR A 746 -22.75 -16.93 -10.24
C THR A 746 -22.02 -16.01 -11.19
N VAL A 747 -22.76 -15.41 -12.13
CA VAL A 747 -22.28 -14.40 -13.08
C VAL A 747 -22.90 -13.04 -12.76
N LEU A 748 -22.28 -11.95 -13.25
CA LEU A 748 -22.73 -10.59 -13.00
C LEU A 748 -23.11 -9.90 -14.31
N VAL A 749 -24.29 -9.28 -14.32
CA VAL A 749 -24.81 -8.48 -15.44
C VAL A 749 -25.24 -7.11 -14.93
N ARG A 750 -25.11 -6.07 -15.75
CA ARG A 750 -25.48 -4.71 -15.36
C ARG A 750 -26.16 -3.92 -16.47
N TRP A 751 -26.89 -2.89 -16.06
CA TRP A 751 -27.50 -1.87 -16.91
C TRP A 751 -27.24 -0.47 -16.35
N PRO A 752 -27.18 0.57 -17.20
CA PRO A 752 -27.22 1.94 -16.72
C PRO A 752 -28.47 2.17 -15.86
N ARG A 753 -28.29 2.79 -14.69
CA ARG A 753 -29.35 3.02 -13.71
C ARG A 753 -30.51 3.80 -14.30
N ALA A 754 -30.22 4.83 -15.09
CA ALA A 754 -31.25 5.64 -15.74
C ALA A 754 -32.10 4.83 -16.73
N ALA A 755 -31.49 3.91 -17.48
CA ALA A 755 -32.21 3.02 -18.40
C ALA A 755 -33.08 2.03 -17.62
N ALA A 756 -32.51 1.38 -16.60
CA ALA A 756 -33.23 0.45 -15.74
C ALA A 756 -34.43 1.12 -15.02
N ALA A 757 -34.27 2.36 -14.53
CA ALA A 757 -35.35 3.15 -13.91
C ALA A 757 -36.48 3.50 -14.90
N ALA A 758 -36.14 3.67 -16.18
CA ALA A 758 -37.11 3.86 -17.27
C ALA A 758 -37.76 2.55 -17.76
N GLY A 759 -37.33 1.39 -17.24
CA GLY A 759 -37.79 0.07 -17.67
C GLY A 759 -37.12 -0.45 -18.94
N ASP A 760 -35.99 0.14 -19.35
CA ASP A 760 -35.20 -0.33 -20.50
C ASP A 760 -34.04 -1.23 -20.04
N LEU A 761 -34.16 -2.52 -20.36
CA LEU A 761 -33.17 -3.56 -20.07
C LEU A 761 -32.54 -4.14 -21.35
N SER A 762 -32.67 -3.45 -22.49
CA SER A 762 -32.33 -3.99 -23.83
C SER A 762 -30.84 -4.20 -24.09
N GLU A 763 -29.95 -3.51 -23.35
CA GLU A 763 -28.49 -3.60 -23.51
C GLU A 763 -27.78 -4.14 -22.25
N PRO A 764 -27.96 -5.42 -21.89
CA PRO A 764 -27.27 -6.03 -20.77
C PRO A 764 -25.77 -6.15 -21.04
N ARG A 765 -24.97 -5.78 -20.04
CA ARG A 765 -23.50 -5.94 -20.08
C ARG A 765 -23.07 -6.95 -19.05
N TRP A 766 -22.26 -7.91 -19.46
CA TRP A 766 -21.82 -9.06 -18.68
C TRP A 766 -20.38 -8.87 -18.25
N TYR A 767 -20.06 -9.18 -16.99
CA TYR A 767 -18.69 -9.09 -16.52
C TYR A 767 -17.87 -10.31 -16.95
N ASP A 768 -16.71 -10.06 -17.55
CA ASP A 768 -15.69 -11.04 -17.85
C ASP A 768 -14.55 -10.89 -16.83
N PRO A 769 -14.41 -11.81 -15.85
CA PRO A 769 -13.36 -11.74 -14.83
C PRO A 769 -11.95 -11.98 -15.40
N GLU A 770 -11.79 -12.67 -16.53
CA GLU A 770 -10.46 -12.89 -17.12
C GLU A 770 -9.95 -11.65 -17.83
N ARG A 771 -10.86 -10.84 -18.39
CA ARG A 771 -10.54 -9.58 -19.08
C ARG A 771 -10.74 -8.35 -18.21
N GLU A 772 -11.27 -8.53 -17.00
CA GLU A 772 -11.76 -7.49 -16.09
C GLU A 772 -12.65 -6.44 -16.77
N ALA A 773 -13.48 -6.87 -17.72
CA ALA A 773 -14.20 -6.00 -18.64
C ALA A 773 -15.70 -6.30 -18.66
N TRP A 774 -16.49 -5.29 -19.02
CA TRP A 774 -17.92 -5.43 -19.25
C TRP A 774 -18.19 -5.59 -20.73
N ILE A 775 -18.70 -6.75 -21.12
CA ILE A 775 -18.95 -7.15 -22.49
C ILE A 775 -20.43 -6.97 -22.80
N ASP A 776 -20.75 -6.31 -23.91
CA ASP A 776 -22.12 -6.25 -24.39
C ASP A 776 -22.60 -7.66 -24.77
N GLN A 777 -23.85 -8.01 -24.45
CA GLN A 777 -24.37 -9.34 -24.76
C GLN A 777 -24.25 -9.71 -26.24
N ARG A 778 -24.35 -8.73 -27.16
CA ARG A 778 -24.22 -8.95 -28.61
C ARG A 778 -22.82 -9.45 -29.01
N ASP A 779 -21.82 -9.17 -28.18
CA ASP A 779 -20.42 -9.52 -28.43
C ASP A 779 -20.00 -10.80 -27.67
N LEU A 780 -20.90 -11.41 -26.89
CA LEU A 780 -20.62 -12.66 -26.20
C LEU A 780 -20.54 -13.82 -27.20
N THR A 781 -19.37 -14.46 -27.24
CA THR A 781 -19.12 -15.67 -28.05
C THR A 781 -19.14 -16.96 -27.24
N ALA A 782 -19.17 -16.85 -25.91
CA ALA A 782 -19.22 -17.96 -24.96
C ALA A 782 -19.96 -17.52 -23.68
N ALA A 783 -20.36 -18.50 -22.88
CA ALA A 783 -21.04 -18.25 -21.60
C ALA A 783 -20.14 -17.42 -20.67
N PRO A 784 -20.67 -16.36 -20.03
CA PRO A 784 -19.92 -15.53 -19.09
C PRO A 784 -19.27 -16.38 -17.99
N ALA A 785 -18.03 -16.05 -17.62
CA ALA A 785 -17.34 -16.74 -16.55
C ALA A 785 -17.88 -16.28 -15.18
N PRO A 786 -18.00 -17.20 -14.20
CA PRO A 786 -18.55 -16.88 -12.90
C PRO A 786 -17.59 -16.02 -12.07
N ILE A 787 -18.14 -15.05 -11.33
CA ILE A 787 -17.42 -14.25 -10.32
C ILE A 787 -17.18 -15.02 -9.03
N PHE A 788 -17.97 -16.07 -8.77
CA PHE A 788 -17.71 -17.06 -7.73
C PHE A 788 -18.45 -18.37 -8.01
N ALA A 789 -17.89 -19.45 -7.45
CA ALA A 789 -18.47 -20.79 -7.47
C ALA A 789 -18.25 -21.52 -6.12
N PRO A 790 -19.10 -22.51 -5.77
CA PRO A 790 -20.41 -22.77 -6.35
C PRO A 790 -21.37 -21.58 -6.15
N GLY A 791 -22.36 -21.46 -7.03
CA GLY A 791 -23.47 -20.48 -6.94
C GLY A 791 -24.80 -21.19 -7.17
N GLN A 792 -25.88 -20.67 -6.59
CA GLN A 792 -27.26 -21.20 -6.70
C GLN A 792 -28.25 -20.08 -7.02
N THR A 793 -29.54 -20.39 -7.16
CA THR A 793 -30.62 -19.39 -7.16
C THR A 793 -30.98 -19.01 -5.72
N GLU A 794 -31.82 -17.99 -5.55
CA GLU A 794 -32.45 -17.66 -4.26
C GLU A 794 -31.47 -17.28 -3.14
N PHE A 795 -30.48 -16.45 -3.48
CA PHE A 795 -29.50 -15.91 -2.54
C PHE A 795 -29.51 -14.39 -2.51
N THR A 796 -28.89 -13.81 -1.49
CA THR A 796 -28.74 -12.36 -1.36
C THR A 796 -27.29 -11.91 -1.38
N VAL A 797 -27.06 -10.72 -1.93
CA VAL A 797 -25.85 -9.91 -1.79
C VAL A 797 -26.25 -8.54 -1.24
N HIS A 798 -25.58 -8.09 -0.19
CA HIS A 798 -25.74 -6.71 0.30
C HIS A 798 -24.41 -6.14 0.79
N ARG A 799 -24.32 -4.81 0.90
CA ARG A 799 -23.14 -4.13 1.45
C ARG A 799 -23.29 -4.00 2.96
N GLN A 800 -22.34 -4.56 3.72
CA GLN A 800 -22.25 -4.40 5.16
C GLN A 800 -21.51 -3.08 5.46
N SER A 801 -22.25 -2.12 6.01
CA SER A 801 -21.79 -0.73 6.14
C SER A 801 -20.61 -0.55 7.08
N LYS A 802 -20.53 -1.34 8.16
CA LYS A 802 -19.46 -1.23 9.18
C LYS A 802 -18.07 -1.58 8.65
N GLN A 803 -17.94 -2.62 7.82
CA GLN A 803 -16.64 -3.04 7.29
C GLN A 803 -16.43 -2.66 5.82
N ASN A 804 -17.41 -2.01 5.20
CA ASN A 804 -17.37 -1.63 3.80
C ASN A 804 -17.09 -2.82 2.85
N ARG A 805 -17.77 -3.95 3.08
CA ARG A 805 -17.66 -5.18 2.28
C ARG A 805 -19.03 -5.64 1.81
N TYR A 806 -19.07 -6.35 0.70
CA TYR A 806 -20.24 -7.11 0.25
C TYR A 806 -20.28 -8.46 0.93
N LEU A 807 -21.46 -8.85 1.38
CA LEU A 807 -21.78 -10.17 1.90
C LEU A 807 -22.72 -10.88 0.96
N GLN A 808 -22.34 -12.09 0.56
CA GLN A 808 -23.21 -13.01 -0.16
C GLN A 808 -23.60 -14.16 0.76
N VAL A 809 -24.89 -14.50 0.83
CA VAL A 809 -25.39 -15.62 1.66
C VAL A 809 -26.26 -16.54 0.83
N GLN A 810 -26.02 -17.84 0.97
CA GLN A 810 -26.77 -18.91 0.30
C GLN A 810 -26.66 -20.23 1.10
N PHE A 811 -27.38 -21.27 0.68
CA PHE A 811 -27.06 -22.62 1.13
C PHE A 811 -25.74 -23.10 0.50
N ALA A 812 -24.96 -23.89 1.23
CA ALA A 812 -23.72 -24.50 0.72
C ALA A 812 -23.99 -25.49 -0.44
N GLY A 813 -25.20 -26.04 -0.49
CA GLY A 813 -25.74 -26.86 -1.57
C GLY A 813 -27.21 -27.20 -1.34
N PHE A 814 -27.81 -27.87 -2.30
CA PHE A 814 -29.21 -28.32 -2.23
C PHE A 814 -29.29 -29.84 -2.43
N PRO A 815 -30.25 -30.55 -1.81
CA PRO A 815 -31.11 -30.08 -0.70
C PRO A 815 -30.39 -30.28 0.64
N ARG A 816 -30.68 -29.41 1.63
CA ARG A 816 -30.39 -29.69 3.05
C ARG A 816 -28.89 -29.65 3.44
N THR A 817 -28.22 -28.54 3.17
CA THR A 817 -26.89 -28.24 3.75
C THR A 817 -26.98 -27.10 4.78
N PRO A 818 -25.90 -26.76 5.48
CA PRO A 818 -25.83 -25.48 6.19
C PRO A 818 -25.95 -24.29 5.23
N ILE A 819 -26.38 -23.16 5.77
CA ILE A 819 -26.25 -21.85 5.16
C ILE A 819 -24.79 -21.40 5.30
N ALA A 820 -24.27 -20.80 4.24
CA ALA A 820 -22.91 -20.34 4.12
C ALA A 820 -22.86 -18.92 3.56
N TYR A 821 -21.71 -18.27 3.68
CA TYR A 821 -21.50 -16.93 3.19
C TYR A 821 -20.16 -16.75 2.49
N ARG A 822 -20.06 -15.66 1.72
CA ARG A 822 -18.82 -15.11 1.16
C ARG A 822 -18.76 -13.62 1.41
N SER A 823 -17.56 -13.08 1.24
CA SER A 823 -17.33 -11.65 1.27
C SER A 823 -16.46 -11.17 0.13
N ALA A 824 -16.68 -9.95 -0.34
CA ALA A 824 -15.83 -9.26 -1.30
C ALA A 824 -15.78 -7.76 -0.98
N GLU A 825 -14.73 -7.07 -1.41
CA GLU A 825 -14.65 -5.60 -1.29
C GLU A 825 -15.43 -4.89 -2.41
N HIS A 826 -15.57 -5.55 -3.56
CA HIS A 826 -16.27 -5.06 -4.74
C HIS A 826 -17.26 -6.10 -5.27
N LEU A 827 -18.32 -5.67 -5.96
CA LEU A 827 -19.34 -6.56 -6.54
C LEU A 827 -18.75 -7.60 -7.51
N VAL A 828 -17.70 -7.21 -8.24
CA VAL A 828 -16.99 -8.06 -9.21
C VAL A 828 -16.02 -9.07 -8.57
N GLY A 829 -15.76 -8.96 -7.27
CA GLY A 829 -14.81 -9.79 -6.54
C GLY A 829 -13.45 -9.09 -6.30
N PRO A 830 -12.40 -9.84 -5.95
CA PRO A 830 -12.43 -11.29 -5.71
C PRO A 830 -13.31 -11.64 -4.50
N TRP A 831 -14.13 -12.68 -4.65
CA TRP A 831 -14.95 -13.20 -3.58
C TRP A 831 -14.18 -14.23 -2.75
N SER A 832 -14.34 -14.18 -1.43
CA SER A 832 -13.75 -15.17 -0.53
C SER A 832 -14.25 -16.59 -0.83
N PRO A 833 -13.54 -17.64 -0.39
CA PRO A 833 -14.10 -18.97 -0.32
C PRO A 833 -15.42 -19.01 0.48
N MET A 834 -16.24 -20.04 0.23
CA MET A 834 -17.46 -20.28 0.99
C MET A 834 -17.14 -20.65 2.43
N GLU A 835 -17.72 -19.93 3.39
CA GLU A 835 -17.57 -20.21 4.81
C GLU A 835 -18.94 -20.57 5.43
N PRO A 836 -19.03 -21.58 6.32
CA PRO A 836 -20.27 -21.88 7.03
C PRO A 836 -20.77 -20.67 7.83
N LEU A 837 -22.08 -20.43 7.79
CA LEU A 837 -22.75 -19.33 8.49
C LEU A 837 -23.67 -19.84 9.60
N PHE A 838 -24.62 -20.71 9.22
CA PHE A 838 -25.71 -21.12 10.10
C PHE A 838 -26.23 -22.50 9.71
N ALA A 839 -26.54 -23.34 10.70
CA ALA A 839 -27.14 -24.66 10.49
C ALA A 839 -28.55 -24.67 11.11
N PRO A 840 -29.63 -24.69 10.30
CA PRO A 840 -30.99 -24.81 10.80
C PRO A 840 -31.20 -26.04 11.68
N ALA A 841 -32.07 -25.98 12.69
CA ALA A 841 -32.33 -27.11 13.58
C ALA A 841 -32.93 -28.32 12.83
N GLU A 842 -33.68 -28.06 11.75
CA GLU A 842 -34.24 -29.06 10.85
C GLU A 842 -33.17 -29.86 10.10
N LEU A 843 -31.95 -29.32 9.96
CA LEU A 843 -30.82 -30.07 9.44
C LEU A 843 -30.39 -31.18 10.42
N LEU A 844 -30.55 -30.93 11.72
CA LEU A 844 -30.18 -31.87 12.80
C LEU A 844 -31.27 -32.90 13.09
N ALA A 845 -32.53 -32.59 12.78
CA ALA A 845 -33.61 -33.56 12.78
C ALA A 845 -33.42 -34.51 11.58
N ASP A 846 -33.23 -35.81 11.80
CA ASP A 846 -32.94 -36.82 10.75
C ASP A 846 -34.20 -37.18 9.93
N ASP A 847 -34.76 -36.21 9.22
CA ASP A 847 -35.95 -36.38 8.38
C ASP A 847 -35.64 -36.06 6.91
N PRO A 848 -35.22 -37.05 6.10
CA PRO A 848 -34.73 -36.82 4.73
C PRO A 848 -35.80 -36.28 3.76
N ALA A 849 -37.08 -36.27 4.15
CA ALA A 849 -38.15 -35.74 3.30
C ALA A 849 -38.32 -34.22 3.43
N VAL A 850 -37.63 -33.57 4.37
CA VAL A 850 -37.55 -32.11 4.50
C VAL A 850 -36.41 -31.54 3.66
N MET A 851 -36.70 -30.49 2.89
CA MET A 851 -35.74 -29.70 2.14
C MET A 851 -35.57 -28.30 2.76
N LEU A 852 -34.35 -27.78 2.71
CA LEU A 852 -33.98 -26.45 3.17
C LEU A 852 -33.32 -25.69 2.03
N TYR A 853 -33.78 -24.46 1.78
CA TYR A 853 -33.31 -23.60 0.69
C TYR A 853 -33.61 -22.13 1.00
N ALA A 854 -33.41 -21.23 0.03
CA ALA A 854 -33.77 -19.82 0.14
C ALA A 854 -33.06 -19.03 1.26
N GLY A 855 -31.79 -19.31 1.55
CA GLY A 855 -31.03 -18.60 2.59
C GLY A 855 -30.73 -17.16 2.19
N LYS A 856 -31.28 -16.18 2.92
CA LYS A 856 -31.22 -14.75 2.57
C LYS A 856 -30.96 -13.87 3.79
N LEU A 857 -30.25 -12.76 3.59
CA LEU A 857 -30.07 -11.70 4.58
C LEU A 857 -30.99 -10.51 4.30
N HIS A 858 -31.48 -9.91 5.38
CA HIS A 858 -32.45 -8.81 5.37
C HIS A 858 -31.91 -7.63 6.18
N PRO A 859 -30.99 -6.82 5.61
CA PRO A 859 -30.34 -5.71 6.31
C PRO A 859 -31.28 -4.57 6.75
N GLU A 860 -32.49 -4.51 6.22
CA GLU A 860 -33.53 -3.55 6.59
C GLU A 860 -34.24 -3.88 7.91
N GLN A 861 -34.10 -5.11 8.41
CA GLN A 861 -34.76 -5.53 9.64
C GLN A 861 -34.00 -5.00 10.86
N SER A 862 -34.73 -4.48 11.84
CA SER A 862 -34.16 -4.02 13.11
C SER A 862 -33.93 -5.22 14.03
N VAL A 863 -32.66 -5.58 14.18
CA VAL A 863 -32.19 -6.65 15.07
C VAL A 863 -30.76 -6.34 15.53
N ASP A 864 -30.34 -6.91 16.66
CA ASP A 864 -28.94 -6.91 17.07
C ASP A 864 -28.13 -7.87 16.19
N GLY A 865 -27.54 -7.31 15.11
CA GLY A 865 -26.86 -8.01 14.02
C GLY A 865 -27.56 -7.77 12.67
N VAL A 866 -27.78 -8.84 11.91
CA VAL A 866 -28.60 -8.86 10.69
C VAL A 866 -29.60 -10.01 10.75
N ALA A 867 -30.80 -9.79 10.22
CA ALA A 867 -31.81 -10.84 10.11
C ALA A 867 -31.49 -11.75 8.91
N LEU A 868 -31.72 -13.04 9.09
CA LEU A 868 -31.59 -14.07 8.07
C LEU A 868 -32.92 -14.81 7.96
N THR A 869 -33.36 -15.15 6.76
CA THR A 869 -34.44 -16.14 6.56
C THR A 869 -33.99 -17.33 5.72
N TYR A 870 -34.72 -18.43 5.84
CA TYR A 870 -34.63 -19.61 4.98
C TYR A 870 -36.00 -20.28 4.87
N ALA A 871 -36.19 -21.07 3.82
CA ALA A 871 -37.39 -21.87 3.62
C ALA A 871 -37.18 -23.31 4.11
N SER A 872 -38.19 -23.84 4.80
CA SER A 872 -38.30 -25.25 5.19
C SER A 872 -39.50 -25.86 4.48
N ASN A 873 -39.31 -26.93 3.72
CA ASN A 873 -40.34 -27.49 2.85
C ASN A 873 -40.23 -29.03 2.78
N ALA A 874 -41.11 -29.72 2.06
CA ALA A 874 -41.04 -31.15 1.80
C ALA A 874 -41.27 -31.49 0.32
N PHE A 875 -40.65 -32.57 -0.17
CA PHE A 875 -40.80 -33.03 -1.56
C PHE A 875 -42.21 -33.53 -1.91
N SER A 876 -43.12 -33.63 -0.94
CA SER A 876 -44.49 -34.08 -1.14
C SER A 876 -45.46 -32.95 -0.82
N LEU A 877 -46.24 -32.51 -1.82
CA LEU A 877 -47.29 -31.52 -1.61
C LEU A 877 -48.27 -31.93 -0.51
N ALA A 878 -48.63 -33.22 -0.42
CA ALA A 878 -49.50 -33.72 0.63
C ALA A 878 -48.93 -33.45 2.03
N ARG A 879 -47.62 -33.67 2.21
CA ARG A 879 -46.94 -33.37 3.47
C ARG A 879 -46.94 -31.88 3.77
N VAL A 880 -46.69 -31.03 2.78
CA VAL A 880 -46.73 -29.56 2.93
C VAL A 880 -48.13 -29.08 3.33
N VAL A 881 -49.17 -29.67 2.76
CA VAL A 881 -50.57 -29.35 3.08
C VAL A 881 -50.96 -29.79 4.50
N ASP A 882 -50.42 -30.91 4.97
CA ASP A 882 -50.77 -31.50 6.28
C ASP A 882 -49.92 -31.00 7.44
N ASP A 883 -48.72 -30.47 7.17
CA ASP A 883 -47.78 -29.99 8.17
C ASP A 883 -47.60 -28.47 8.09
N ASN A 884 -48.40 -27.75 8.89
CA ASN A 884 -48.34 -26.30 9.00
C ASN A 884 -47.04 -25.77 9.63
N SER A 885 -46.15 -26.63 10.14
CA SER A 885 -44.81 -26.21 10.56
C SER A 885 -43.85 -26.04 9.38
N LEU A 886 -44.17 -26.58 8.21
CA LEU A 886 -43.41 -26.39 6.98
C LEU A 886 -43.95 -25.19 6.20
N TYR A 887 -43.18 -24.72 5.23
CA TYR A 887 -43.56 -23.79 4.18
C TYR A 887 -43.93 -22.38 4.66
N TYR A 888 -43.28 -21.95 5.74
CA TYR A 888 -43.14 -20.56 6.13
C TYR A 888 -41.66 -20.20 6.13
N PRO A 889 -41.28 -18.97 5.76
CA PRO A 889 -39.91 -18.52 5.97
C PRO A 889 -39.61 -18.48 7.46
N ARG A 890 -38.43 -18.99 7.83
CA ARG A 890 -37.96 -19.10 9.22
C ARG A 890 -36.88 -18.06 9.47
N PHE A 891 -36.99 -17.31 10.56
CA PHE A 891 -35.99 -16.32 10.94
C PHE A 891 -34.82 -16.94 11.73
N ALA A 892 -33.65 -16.38 11.47
CA ALA A 892 -32.47 -16.47 12.30
C ALA A 892 -31.89 -15.06 12.48
N ARG A 893 -31.10 -14.87 13.54
CA ARG A 893 -30.31 -13.67 13.75
C ARG A 893 -28.83 -13.99 13.66
N VAL A 894 -28.09 -13.16 12.95
CA VAL A 894 -26.66 -13.35 12.71
C VAL A 894 -25.93 -12.11 13.23
N ARG A 895 -24.92 -12.31 14.05
CA ARG A 895 -24.00 -11.25 14.48
C ARG A 895 -22.64 -11.51 13.91
N PHE A 896 -22.11 -10.56 13.16
CA PHE A 896 -20.73 -10.61 12.72
C PHE A 896 -19.82 -9.99 13.77
N ARG A 897 -18.50 -10.26 13.74
CA ARG A 897 -17.56 -9.72 14.75
C ARG A 897 -17.60 -8.20 14.88
N ALA A 898 -17.81 -7.48 13.79
CA ALA A 898 -17.96 -6.01 13.85
C ALA A 898 -19.33 -5.53 14.36
N ASP A 899 -20.28 -6.42 14.64
CA ASP A 899 -21.55 -6.07 15.28
C ASP A 899 -21.48 -6.11 16.81
N ALA A 900 -20.45 -6.77 17.36
CA ALA A 900 -20.26 -6.98 18.80
C ALA A 900 -19.45 -5.87 19.50
N ASP A 901 -18.93 -4.91 18.74
CA ASP A 901 -18.29 -3.67 19.19
C ASP A 901 -19.21 -2.47 18.86
#